data_AF-A0A6I7NU98-F1
#
_entry.id   AF-A0A6I7NU98-F1
#
_cell.length_a   1.000
_cell.length_b   1.000
_cell.length_c   1.000
_cell.angle_alpha   90.00
_cell.angle_beta   90.00
_cell.angle_gamma   90.00
#
_symmetry.space_group_name_H-M   'P 1'
#
loop_
_entity.id
_entity.type
_entity.pdbx_description
1 polymer ?
#
loop_
_entity_poly.entity_id
_entity_poly.type
_entity_poly.pdbx_seq_one_letter_code
_entity_poly.pdbx_strand_id
1 'polypeptide(L)'
;MQSNYISTITCLVIIILLFSACEKERSPEYSEKPYLQVLFLGDDRGHEPSVRLRDIARPMLDRGIHLYYTSDINDINPENLAKYDVVLLYSNYHEPHFPATPREIEDALIGYVENGGGFVGIHAASGNFRDSQRYIDMLGGAFESHGADSFRTRIAEPDHEIMLGFEGFESWDETYIHNNHNTENRTVLSYRDDEPYTWIRTHGNGRVFYTAWGHDQRTWQNTGFHDLVERGIRWAAGQNVQDELAKREISNPFTYTVLDVPFPPPHEERLRYEEEVGPMDRGANNPRYYRKQLPVDPEISIDRMIVPAGFRVELFASEPELVNPISMNWDEQGRLWVIESIEYPYPRGFWPDGGGKDRILILEDTNRDGRADKFTVFAEDLNIPTSLVFHNGGVIVHQAPETLFLKDTTGDGNADHREVLFEGWHQWDTHAGPNNMQYGLDNQIWGVLGYAGFDGTVGGEHHEFRMGVYRFEPDGSKLEFLRRTNNNTWGFGFNEQGDAFISTANGNPSTWFQFPQRLYGNLFGLDDSVTDRLTDTARIITLTNLFRQVDWVGAFTSAAGHALYTGRTYPKEYWNRIAFVTEPTVQLVAEMIIEKNGSGFRASHPRNLIASDDEWFSPVQAEVGPDGHIWIADWYNYIIQHNAESDRQEPTPGNAYANPLRDRQHGRIYRIVYEGAGPAERFTLAGARPQKLVSTLAHENMFWRKHAQRILVERGETDVVPQLIDLISDRSVDEAGLNTGAIHALWTLHGLGQLDRAEGEAYEAAAEALQHPSPSVRKNAVQVLPAAVESVTELLDYCLIDDPDMQVRLAAIVALADMPPSHDAGAGLFNILGKPENLADRWIREAGALAAAVHNVGFLAAADAAGKLPDPGSTASEHTAETIEGIVAMVLSEDPDAVAQIGQVAAAVLPPAVDMVLQMGVIENEMRFDLEELRVRAGQTIRIDFVNTDNMEHNLLILNPGTLAEVGRLADEMITAPDGRQRMYVPNSPAVLASTPLLDPGESYQLIFRVPDEPGEYPFVCTIPGHWRIMNGIMIVE
;
A
#
# COMPACT_ATOMS: atom_id res chain seq x y z
N MET A 1 -52.63 -5.54 -53.85
CA MET A 1 -51.91 -6.21 -52.75
C MET A 1 -50.64 -6.89 -53.28
N GLN A 2 -49.69 -6.11 -53.81
CA GLN A 2 -48.39 -6.62 -54.28
C GLN A 2 -47.28 -5.55 -54.22
N SER A 3 -47.52 -4.43 -53.52
CA SER A 3 -46.54 -3.33 -53.40
C SER A 3 -46.01 -3.12 -51.97
N ASN A 4 -46.56 -3.83 -50.97
CA ASN A 4 -46.13 -3.72 -49.57
C ASN A 4 -45.24 -4.88 -49.09
N TYR A 5 -44.89 -5.83 -49.96
CA TYR A 5 -43.95 -6.91 -49.64
C TYR A 5 -42.51 -6.60 -50.08
N ILE A 6 -42.32 -5.72 -51.06
CA ILE A 6 -40.97 -5.39 -51.59
C ILE A 6 -40.27 -4.35 -50.70
N SER A 7 -40.98 -3.36 -50.14
CA SER A 7 -40.36 -2.39 -49.22
C SER A 7 -39.95 -3.00 -47.87
N THR A 8 -40.70 -3.99 -47.36
CA THR A 8 -40.37 -4.64 -46.09
C THR A 8 -39.18 -5.60 -46.24
N ILE A 9 -39.05 -6.28 -47.38
CA ILE A 9 -37.89 -7.14 -47.67
C ILE A 9 -36.65 -6.30 -48.00
N THR A 10 -36.80 -5.14 -48.65
CA THR A 10 -35.66 -4.26 -48.96
C THR A 10 -35.13 -3.57 -47.68
N CYS A 11 -36.00 -3.17 -46.74
CA CYS A 11 -35.54 -2.67 -45.43
C CYS A 11 -34.93 -3.77 -44.55
N LEU A 12 -35.43 -5.03 -44.61
CA LEU A 12 -34.83 -6.12 -43.84
C LEU A 12 -33.46 -6.54 -44.39
N VAL A 13 -33.27 -6.52 -45.71
CA VAL A 13 -31.98 -6.84 -46.36
C VAL A 13 -30.97 -5.71 -46.18
N ILE A 14 -31.39 -4.44 -46.13
CA ILE A 14 -30.51 -3.31 -45.82
C ILE A 14 -30.13 -3.28 -44.33
N ILE A 15 -31.03 -3.70 -43.42
CA ILE A 15 -30.68 -3.85 -41.99
C ILE A 15 -29.74 -5.05 -41.78
N ILE A 16 -29.93 -6.17 -42.49
CA ILE A 16 -29.01 -7.31 -42.42
C ILE A 16 -27.64 -7.00 -43.07
N LEU A 17 -27.60 -6.19 -44.13
CA LEU A 17 -26.33 -5.74 -44.74
C LEU A 17 -25.62 -4.62 -43.96
N LEU A 18 -26.35 -3.81 -43.18
CA LEU A 18 -25.75 -2.83 -42.26
C LEU A 18 -25.26 -3.48 -40.95
N PHE A 19 -25.83 -4.63 -40.55
CA PHE A 19 -25.27 -5.45 -39.45
C PHE A 19 -24.10 -6.34 -39.88
N SER A 20 -23.90 -6.60 -41.18
CA SER A 20 -22.72 -7.30 -41.71
C SER A 20 -21.59 -6.37 -42.19
N ALA A 21 -21.73 -5.05 -42.05
CA ALA A 21 -20.70 -4.07 -42.44
C ALA A 21 -20.21 -3.19 -41.26
N CYS A 22 -20.63 -3.49 -40.04
CA CYS A 22 -19.86 -3.16 -38.84
C CYS A 22 -18.89 -4.32 -38.56
N GLU A 23 -17.96 -4.55 -39.48
CA GLU A 23 -16.62 -4.92 -39.01
C GLU A 23 -16.17 -3.70 -38.20
N LYS A 24 -16.26 -3.81 -36.87
CA LYS A 24 -15.31 -3.09 -36.02
C LYS A 24 -13.97 -3.28 -36.73
N GLU A 25 -13.35 -2.20 -37.19
CA GLU A 25 -11.91 -2.21 -37.38
C GLU A 25 -11.38 -2.71 -36.04
N ARG A 26 -11.07 -4.01 -36.00
CA ARG A 26 -10.35 -4.63 -34.93
C ARG A 26 -9.06 -3.83 -34.92
N SER A 27 -8.87 -3.03 -33.86
CA SER A 27 -7.55 -2.73 -33.33
C SER A 27 -6.69 -3.96 -33.58
N PRO A 28 -5.49 -3.83 -34.18
CA PRO A 28 -4.71 -4.97 -34.67
C PRO A 28 -4.79 -6.06 -33.62
N GLU A 29 -5.51 -7.14 -33.95
CA GLU A 29 -5.67 -8.21 -33.00
C GLU A 29 -4.27 -8.64 -32.62
N TYR A 30 -4.00 -8.68 -31.31
CA TYR A 30 -3.05 -9.62 -30.72
C TYR A 30 -3.55 -11.05 -31.06
N SER A 31 -3.48 -11.36 -32.35
CA SER A 31 -3.97 -12.55 -33.02
C SER A 31 -2.80 -13.51 -33.01
N GLU A 32 -2.97 -14.53 -32.16
CA GLU A 32 -2.07 -15.66 -31.85
C GLU A 32 -1.25 -15.47 -30.57
N LYS A 33 -1.87 -15.71 -29.41
CA LYS A 33 -1.17 -15.86 -28.12
C LYS A 33 -0.05 -16.90 -28.27
N PRO A 34 1.25 -16.58 -28.19
CA PRO A 34 2.32 -17.52 -28.54
C PRO A 34 2.43 -18.73 -27.59
N TYR A 35 1.86 -18.62 -26.39
CA TYR A 35 1.93 -19.61 -25.31
C TYR A 35 0.56 -20.19 -24.97
N LEU A 36 0.55 -21.42 -24.45
CA LEU A 36 -0.60 -22.00 -23.74
C LEU A 36 -0.81 -21.20 -22.45
N GLN A 37 -2.03 -20.71 -22.22
CA GLN A 37 -2.36 -19.83 -21.10
C GLN A 37 -2.91 -20.67 -19.95
N VAL A 38 -2.20 -20.69 -18.82
CA VAL A 38 -2.59 -21.47 -17.64
C VAL A 38 -2.86 -20.55 -16.47
N LEU A 39 -4.06 -20.62 -15.90
CA LEU A 39 -4.33 -19.99 -14.60
C LEU A 39 -3.82 -20.93 -13.51
N PHE A 40 -2.76 -20.54 -12.81
CA PHE A 40 -2.26 -21.22 -11.61
C PHE A 40 -2.94 -20.59 -10.38
N LEU A 41 -3.96 -21.28 -9.87
CA LEU A 41 -4.60 -20.95 -8.59
C LEU A 41 -3.85 -21.62 -7.42
N GLY A 42 -3.25 -20.80 -6.58
CA GLY A 42 -2.64 -21.17 -5.30
C GLY A 42 -3.51 -20.80 -4.10
N ASP A 43 -2.90 -20.77 -2.92
CA ASP A 43 -3.41 -20.16 -1.69
C ASP A 43 -2.25 -19.43 -0.97
N ASP A 44 -2.57 -18.66 0.06
CA ASP A 44 -1.56 -18.00 0.91
C ASP A 44 -1.24 -18.83 2.17
N ARG A 45 -1.46 -20.16 2.13
CA ARG A 45 -1.34 -21.07 3.27
C ARG A 45 -0.27 -22.14 3.01
N GLY A 46 -0.07 -23.05 3.98
CA GLY A 46 1.15 -23.83 4.25
C GLY A 46 1.83 -24.67 3.14
N HIS A 47 1.38 -24.61 1.87
CA HIS A 47 2.02 -25.26 0.71
C HIS A 47 2.92 -24.31 -0.11
N GLU A 48 2.96 -23.01 0.24
CA GLU A 48 3.77 -21.96 -0.41
C GLU A 48 3.69 -21.91 -1.96
N PRO A 49 2.50 -21.82 -2.59
CA PRO A 49 2.35 -21.85 -4.06
C PRO A 49 3.15 -20.78 -4.81
N SER A 50 3.32 -19.59 -4.24
CA SER A 50 4.15 -18.53 -4.82
C SER A 50 5.63 -18.93 -4.91
N VAL A 51 6.14 -19.69 -3.93
CA VAL A 51 7.48 -20.30 -4.00
C VAL A 51 7.52 -21.40 -5.05
N ARG A 52 6.44 -22.18 -5.21
CA ARG A 52 6.36 -23.24 -6.25
C ARG A 52 6.33 -22.67 -7.66
N LEU A 53 5.70 -21.51 -7.85
CA LEU A 53 5.71 -20.78 -9.12
C LEU A 53 7.15 -20.51 -9.60
N ARG A 54 8.05 -20.06 -8.72
CA ARG A 54 9.47 -19.85 -9.04
C ARG A 54 10.12 -21.11 -9.66
N ASP A 55 9.85 -22.27 -9.09
CA ASP A 55 10.54 -23.50 -9.45
C ASP A 55 10.03 -24.09 -10.79
N ILE A 56 8.81 -23.74 -11.22
CA ILE A 56 8.17 -24.29 -12.43
C ILE A 56 7.95 -23.28 -13.57
N ALA A 57 7.87 -21.97 -13.28
CA ALA A 57 7.52 -20.95 -14.27
C ALA A 57 8.53 -20.91 -15.44
N ARG A 58 9.84 -20.81 -15.15
CA ARG A 58 10.87 -20.78 -16.20
C ARG A 58 10.84 -22.04 -17.09
N PRO A 59 10.86 -23.27 -16.54
CA PRO A 59 10.69 -24.48 -17.34
C PRO A 59 9.45 -24.43 -18.24
N MET A 60 8.29 -24.03 -17.72
CA MET A 60 7.05 -23.95 -18.49
C MET A 60 7.13 -22.92 -19.62
N LEU A 61 7.68 -21.73 -19.34
CA LEU A 61 7.89 -20.68 -20.34
C LEU A 61 8.82 -21.14 -21.47
N ASP A 62 9.92 -21.83 -21.15
CA ASP A 62 10.84 -22.41 -22.15
C ASP A 62 10.15 -23.45 -23.07
N ARG A 63 9.01 -23.97 -22.64
CA ARG A 63 8.20 -24.98 -23.35
C ARG A 63 6.92 -24.40 -23.94
N GLY A 64 6.70 -23.08 -23.92
CA GLY A 64 5.51 -22.51 -24.53
C GLY A 64 4.27 -22.51 -23.64
N ILE A 65 4.44 -22.56 -22.33
CA ILE A 65 3.35 -22.53 -21.35
C ILE A 65 3.56 -21.31 -20.44
N HIS A 66 2.61 -20.39 -20.45
CA HIS A 66 2.63 -19.18 -19.62
C HIS A 66 1.69 -19.36 -18.43
N LEU A 67 2.22 -19.12 -17.22
CA LEU A 67 1.48 -19.31 -15.96
C LEU A 67 1.06 -17.94 -15.41
N TYR A 68 -0.23 -17.74 -15.23
CA TYR A 68 -0.81 -16.60 -14.53
C TYR A 68 -1.16 -17.03 -13.12
N TYR A 69 -0.48 -16.45 -12.14
CA TYR A 69 -0.66 -16.84 -10.74
C TYR A 69 -1.72 -15.96 -10.06
N THR A 70 -2.57 -16.60 -9.25
CA THR A 70 -3.45 -15.94 -8.30
C THR A 70 -3.62 -16.79 -7.05
N SER A 71 -3.80 -16.13 -5.89
CA SER A 71 -4.25 -16.76 -4.65
C SER A 71 -5.68 -16.32 -4.26
N ASP A 72 -6.32 -15.48 -5.07
CA ASP A 72 -7.71 -15.09 -4.86
C ASP A 72 -8.64 -16.12 -5.50
N ILE A 73 -9.42 -16.79 -4.66
CA ILE A 73 -10.39 -17.79 -5.11
C ILE A 73 -11.52 -17.17 -5.94
N ASN A 74 -11.76 -15.86 -5.83
CA ASN A 74 -12.78 -15.16 -6.62
C ASN A 74 -12.41 -15.04 -8.11
N ASP A 75 -11.14 -15.25 -8.46
CA ASP A 75 -10.70 -15.34 -9.86
C ASP A 75 -11.26 -16.58 -10.58
N ILE A 76 -11.84 -17.51 -9.84
CA ILE A 76 -12.60 -18.65 -10.38
C ILE A 76 -14.04 -18.20 -10.67
N ASN A 77 -14.18 -17.47 -11.77
CA ASN A 77 -15.47 -17.05 -12.31
C ASN A 77 -15.50 -17.24 -13.84
N PRO A 78 -16.68 -17.38 -14.47
CA PRO A 78 -16.78 -17.73 -15.89
C PRO A 78 -16.07 -16.75 -16.83
N GLU A 79 -16.11 -15.45 -16.52
CA GLU A 79 -15.51 -14.41 -17.35
C GLU A 79 -13.97 -14.51 -17.36
N ASN A 80 -13.37 -14.72 -16.19
CA ASN A 80 -11.93 -14.85 -16.07
C ASN A 80 -11.43 -16.19 -16.61
N LEU A 81 -12.12 -17.30 -16.28
CA LEU A 81 -11.73 -18.64 -16.73
C LEU A 81 -11.72 -18.77 -18.27
N ALA A 82 -12.58 -18.03 -18.97
CA ALA A 82 -12.63 -18.02 -20.44
C ALA A 82 -11.34 -17.49 -21.10
N LYS A 83 -10.44 -16.85 -20.35
CA LYS A 83 -9.17 -16.33 -20.86
C LYS A 83 -8.08 -17.40 -20.96
N TYR A 84 -8.26 -18.54 -20.30
CA TYR A 84 -7.24 -19.56 -20.09
C TYR A 84 -7.59 -20.88 -20.77
N ASP A 85 -6.56 -21.61 -21.23
CA ASP A 85 -6.72 -22.93 -21.83
C ASP A 85 -6.81 -24.02 -20.76
N VAL A 86 -6.13 -23.79 -19.62
CA VAL A 86 -6.04 -24.74 -18.50
C VAL A 86 -6.11 -24.01 -17.16
N VAL A 87 -6.83 -24.59 -16.20
CA VAL A 87 -6.75 -24.22 -14.78
C VAL A 87 -5.85 -25.24 -14.07
N LEU A 88 -4.77 -24.76 -13.46
CA LEU A 88 -3.89 -25.52 -12.58
C LEU A 88 -4.22 -25.16 -11.13
N LEU A 89 -4.70 -26.14 -10.37
CA LEU A 89 -5.06 -25.97 -8.97
C LEU A 89 -4.00 -26.59 -8.06
N TYR A 90 -3.42 -25.77 -7.18
CA TYR A 90 -2.52 -26.20 -6.11
C TYR A 90 -2.77 -25.35 -4.85
N SER A 91 -3.87 -25.67 -4.17
CA SER A 91 -4.33 -24.96 -2.98
C SER A 91 -5.08 -25.92 -2.05
N ASN A 92 -5.48 -25.47 -0.86
CA ASN A 92 -6.36 -26.17 0.05
C ASN A 92 -7.29 -25.18 0.78
N TYR A 93 -8.47 -24.92 0.21
CA TYR A 93 -9.44 -23.95 0.75
C TYR A 93 -10.43 -24.54 1.78
N HIS A 94 -10.10 -25.64 2.47
CA HIS A 94 -11.02 -26.33 3.38
C HIS A 94 -10.58 -26.23 4.87
N GLU A 95 -11.26 -25.41 5.68
CA GLU A 95 -11.07 -25.34 7.15
C GLU A 95 -12.38 -25.05 7.93
N PRO A 96 -12.50 -25.54 9.19
CA PRO A 96 -13.73 -25.47 10.01
C PRO A 96 -14.13 -24.06 10.49
N HIS A 97 -13.36 -23.03 10.15
CA HIS A 97 -13.62 -21.63 10.51
C HIS A 97 -14.06 -20.76 9.33
N PHE A 98 -14.18 -21.32 8.12
CA PHE A 98 -14.72 -20.62 6.96
C PHE A 98 -16.12 -21.13 6.61
N PRO A 99 -17.01 -20.25 6.10
CA PRO A 99 -18.25 -20.70 5.48
C PRO A 99 -17.92 -21.64 4.31
N ALA A 100 -18.80 -22.62 4.06
CA ALA A 100 -18.68 -23.54 2.93
C ALA A 100 -18.29 -22.78 1.64
N THR A 101 -17.40 -23.34 0.82
CA THR A 101 -16.96 -22.69 -0.41
C THR A 101 -18.18 -22.20 -1.20
N PRO A 102 -18.23 -20.93 -1.62
CA PRO A 102 -19.38 -20.39 -2.32
C PRO A 102 -19.71 -21.27 -3.51
N ARG A 103 -20.94 -21.78 -3.55
CA ARG A 103 -21.42 -22.69 -4.61
C ARG A 103 -21.18 -22.15 -6.02
N GLU A 104 -21.17 -20.83 -6.16
CA GLU A 104 -20.88 -20.12 -7.41
C GLU A 104 -19.46 -20.38 -7.94
N ILE A 105 -18.45 -20.44 -7.06
CA ILE A 105 -17.05 -20.73 -7.42
C ILE A 105 -16.92 -22.18 -7.89
N GLU A 106 -17.54 -23.11 -7.15
CA GLU A 106 -17.60 -24.52 -7.54
C GLU A 106 -18.29 -24.69 -8.90
N ASP A 107 -19.44 -24.03 -9.09
CA ASP A 107 -20.20 -24.07 -10.34
C ASP A 107 -19.40 -23.46 -11.52
N ALA A 108 -18.65 -22.38 -11.29
CA ALA A 108 -17.80 -21.79 -12.31
C ALA A 108 -16.66 -22.72 -12.73
N LEU A 109 -15.96 -23.34 -11.77
CA LEU A 109 -14.86 -24.26 -12.06
C LEU A 109 -15.34 -25.53 -12.76
N ILE A 110 -16.36 -26.20 -12.19
CA ILE A 110 -16.91 -27.43 -12.77
C ILE A 110 -17.53 -27.13 -14.13
N GLY A 111 -18.27 -26.03 -14.26
CA GLY A 111 -18.87 -25.60 -15.52
C GLY A 111 -17.82 -25.30 -16.59
N TYR A 112 -16.68 -24.68 -16.24
CA TYR A 112 -15.57 -24.48 -17.16
C TYR A 112 -15.04 -25.82 -17.72
N VAL A 113 -14.85 -26.82 -16.85
CA VAL A 113 -14.39 -28.16 -17.28
C VAL A 113 -15.47 -28.88 -18.09
N GLU A 114 -16.72 -28.89 -17.65
CA GLU A 114 -17.83 -29.53 -18.37
C GLU A 114 -17.99 -28.98 -19.79
N ASN A 115 -17.70 -27.69 -19.99
CA ASN A 115 -17.76 -27.01 -21.28
C ASN A 115 -16.50 -27.16 -22.15
N GLY A 116 -15.50 -27.92 -21.71
CA GLY A 116 -14.32 -28.26 -22.51
C GLY A 116 -13.00 -27.65 -22.03
N GLY A 117 -13.01 -26.87 -20.95
CA GLY A 117 -11.79 -26.35 -20.32
C GLY A 117 -10.90 -27.46 -19.76
N GLY A 118 -9.58 -27.27 -19.83
CA GLY A 118 -8.60 -28.20 -19.27
C GLY A 118 -8.40 -27.98 -17.77
N PHE A 119 -8.29 -29.04 -16.99
CA PHE A 119 -8.01 -28.97 -15.55
C PHE A 119 -6.81 -29.82 -15.15
N VAL A 120 -5.91 -29.25 -14.35
CA VAL A 120 -4.74 -29.90 -13.78
C VAL A 120 -4.77 -29.73 -12.27
N GLY A 121 -4.98 -30.82 -11.54
CA GLY A 121 -4.87 -30.84 -10.08
C GLY A 121 -3.50 -31.35 -9.63
N ILE A 122 -2.85 -30.63 -8.72
CA ILE A 122 -1.58 -31.06 -8.12
C ILE A 122 -1.81 -31.22 -6.61
N HIS A 123 -1.40 -32.37 -6.07
CA HIS A 123 -1.25 -32.64 -4.64
C HIS A 123 -2.47 -32.22 -3.79
N ALA A 124 -2.42 -31.02 -3.20
CA ALA A 124 -3.44 -30.43 -2.36
C ALA A 124 -4.80 -30.23 -3.07
N ALA A 125 -4.83 -30.25 -4.41
CA ALA A 125 -6.07 -30.22 -5.19
C ALA A 125 -7.10 -31.27 -4.75
N SER A 126 -6.65 -32.46 -4.33
CA SER A 126 -7.53 -33.53 -3.81
C SER A 126 -8.08 -33.28 -2.42
N GLY A 127 -7.52 -32.29 -1.70
CA GLY A 127 -7.99 -31.81 -0.42
C GLY A 127 -9.03 -30.70 -0.50
N ASN A 128 -9.30 -30.14 -1.69
CA ASN A 128 -10.30 -29.09 -1.87
C ASN A 128 -11.73 -29.62 -1.99
N PHE A 129 -12.70 -28.75 -1.70
CA PHE A 129 -14.14 -29.01 -1.87
C PHE A 129 -14.57 -30.39 -1.34
N ARG A 130 -14.07 -30.81 -0.16
CA ARG A 130 -14.26 -32.18 0.37
C ARG A 130 -15.72 -32.57 0.57
N ASP A 131 -16.59 -31.59 0.76
CA ASP A 131 -18.04 -31.77 0.88
C ASP A 131 -18.78 -31.79 -0.48
N SER A 132 -18.10 -31.51 -1.60
CA SER A 132 -18.67 -31.58 -2.95
C SER A 132 -18.35 -32.90 -3.63
N GLN A 133 -19.37 -33.76 -3.72
CA GLN A 133 -19.28 -34.97 -4.52
C GLN A 133 -19.03 -34.65 -6.01
N ARG A 134 -19.56 -33.53 -6.53
CA ARG A 134 -19.37 -33.15 -7.94
C ARG A 134 -17.90 -32.84 -8.25
N TYR A 135 -17.23 -32.11 -7.36
CA TYR A 135 -15.80 -31.84 -7.51
C TYR A 135 -14.98 -33.13 -7.39
N ILE A 136 -15.28 -33.98 -6.40
CA ILE A 136 -14.59 -35.27 -6.23
C ILE A 136 -14.78 -36.16 -7.47
N ASP A 137 -15.99 -36.20 -8.01
CA ASP A 137 -16.32 -36.93 -9.23
C ASP A 137 -15.56 -36.36 -10.44
N MET A 138 -15.41 -35.03 -10.52
CA MET A 138 -14.61 -34.34 -11.54
C MET A 138 -13.11 -34.63 -11.39
N LEU A 139 -12.54 -34.61 -10.18
CA LEU A 139 -11.11 -34.83 -9.96
C LEU A 139 -10.73 -36.31 -10.12
N GLY A 140 -11.61 -37.21 -9.68
CA GLY A 140 -11.41 -38.66 -9.74
C GLY A 140 -11.03 -39.33 -8.42
N GLY A 141 -10.95 -38.59 -7.32
CA GLY A 141 -10.63 -39.09 -5.98
C GLY A 141 -10.47 -37.93 -4.98
N ALA A 142 -10.55 -38.24 -3.70
CA ALA A 142 -10.39 -37.27 -2.61
C ALA A 142 -9.26 -37.69 -1.67
N PHE A 143 -8.57 -36.72 -1.09
CA PHE A 143 -7.53 -36.98 -0.09
C PHE A 143 -8.11 -37.67 1.15
N GLU A 144 -7.40 -38.69 1.65
CA GLU A 144 -7.72 -39.38 2.90
C GLU A 144 -6.65 -39.18 3.97
N SER A 145 -5.40 -39.53 3.66
CA SER A 145 -4.28 -39.46 4.61
C SER A 145 -2.93 -39.41 3.88
N HIS A 146 -1.84 -39.20 4.63
CA HIS A 146 -0.48 -39.16 4.10
C HIS A 146 0.55 -39.63 5.15
N GLY A 147 1.70 -40.08 4.66
CA GLY A 147 2.98 -40.08 5.38
C GLY A 147 4.00 -39.28 4.57
N ALA A 148 5.30 -39.59 4.69
CA ALA A 148 6.33 -39.04 3.81
C ALA A 148 7.50 -40.00 3.63
N ASP A 149 8.04 -40.10 2.41
CA ASP A 149 9.19 -40.95 2.08
C ASP A 149 9.86 -40.49 0.77
N SER A 150 11.05 -41.02 0.48
CA SER A 150 11.66 -40.97 -0.85
C SER A 150 11.21 -42.16 -1.68
N PHE A 151 10.57 -41.92 -2.82
CA PHE A 151 10.06 -43.01 -3.66
C PHE A 151 10.05 -42.65 -5.15
N ARG A 152 9.82 -43.68 -5.98
CA ARG A 152 9.58 -43.57 -7.41
C ARG A 152 8.27 -44.27 -7.74
N THR A 153 7.45 -43.67 -8.59
CA THR A 153 6.23 -44.33 -9.07
C THR A 153 6.53 -45.34 -10.18
N ARG A 154 5.72 -46.39 -10.25
CA ARG A 154 5.70 -47.33 -11.37
C ARG A 154 4.75 -46.82 -12.43
N ILE A 155 5.23 -46.71 -13.67
CA ILE A 155 4.41 -46.35 -14.84
C ILE A 155 3.41 -47.48 -15.10
N ALA A 156 2.13 -47.14 -15.18
CA ALA A 156 1.03 -48.07 -15.42
C ALA A 156 0.71 -48.24 -16.90
N GLU A 157 0.73 -47.12 -17.64
CA GLU A 157 0.30 -47.03 -19.03
C GLU A 157 1.44 -46.46 -19.91
N PRO A 158 2.51 -47.23 -20.18
CA PRO A 158 3.71 -46.74 -20.84
C PRO A 158 3.49 -46.30 -22.30
N ASP A 159 2.43 -46.80 -22.94
CA ASP A 159 2.09 -46.47 -24.33
C ASP A 159 1.13 -45.27 -24.43
N HIS A 160 0.64 -44.73 -23.30
CA HIS A 160 -0.21 -43.54 -23.30
C HIS A 160 0.61 -42.31 -23.72
N GLU A 161 0.01 -41.38 -24.47
CA GLU A 161 0.71 -40.22 -25.03
C GLU A 161 1.47 -39.37 -23.99
N ILE A 162 0.91 -39.22 -22.79
CA ILE A 162 1.59 -38.57 -21.66
C ILE A 162 2.85 -39.35 -21.24
N MET A 163 2.76 -40.67 -21.11
CA MET A 163 3.83 -41.49 -20.52
C MET A 163 4.85 -42.00 -21.56
N LEU A 164 4.58 -41.81 -22.85
CA LEU A 164 5.46 -42.24 -23.91
C LEU A 164 6.82 -41.51 -23.80
N GLY A 165 7.88 -42.29 -23.60
CA GLY A 165 9.24 -41.78 -23.41
C GLY A 165 9.49 -41.08 -22.07
N PHE A 166 8.52 -41.05 -21.17
CA PHE A 166 8.70 -40.53 -19.81
C PHE A 166 9.49 -41.54 -18.98
N GLU A 167 10.65 -41.15 -18.47
CA GLU A 167 11.50 -42.05 -17.68
C GLU A 167 11.04 -42.17 -16.22
N GLY A 168 10.25 -41.22 -15.71
CA GLY A 168 9.93 -41.10 -14.30
C GLY A 168 11.07 -40.49 -13.47
N PHE A 169 10.81 -40.21 -12.20
CA PHE A 169 11.76 -39.57 -11.29
C PHE A 169 11.62 -40.12 -9.87
N GLU A 170 12.61 -39.86 -9.03
CA GLU A 170 12.59 -40.13 -7.59
C GLU A 170 12.67 -38.80 -6.84
N SER A 171 11.84 -38.66 -5.81
CA SER A 171 11.83 -37.48 -4.93
C SER A 171 11.36 -37.89 -3.54
N TRP A 172 11.75 -37.10 -2.53
CA TRP A 172 11.08 -37.15 -1.23
C TRP A 172 9.81 -36.33 -1.33
N ASP A 173 8.68 -36.91 -0.97
CA ASP A 173 7.37 -36.24 -1.01
C ASP A 173 6.39 -36.90 -0.03
N GLU A 174 5.21 -36.32 0.11
CA GLU A 174 4.15 -36.90 0.92
C GLU A 174 3.53 -38.12 0.28
N THR A 175 3.41 -39.18 1.08
CA THR A 175 2.85 -40.45 0.62
C THR A 175 1.33 -40.45 0.71
N TYR A 176 0.66 -39.58 -0.07
CA TYR A 176 -0.80 -39.47 -0.14
C TYR A 176 -1.49 -40.82 -0.39
N ILE A 177 -2.64 -40.99 0.24
CA ILE A 177 -3.64 -42.05 0.07
C ILE A 177 -4.98 -41.36 -0.21
N HIS A 178 -5.72 -41.87 -1.18
CA HIS A 178 -7.00 -41.30 -1.60
C HIS A 178 -8.16 -42.25 -1.32
N ASN A 179 -9.34 -41.66 -1.08
CA ASN A 179 -10.62 -42.35 -1.03
C ASN A 179 -11.57 -41.82 -2.11
N ASN A 180 -12.84 -42.26 -2.08
CA ASN A 180 -13.91 -41.80 -2.97
C ASN A 180 -13.52 -41.81 -4.46
N HIS A 181 -12.78 -42.84 -4.88
CA HIS A 181 -12.31 -42.97 -6.24
C HIS A 181 -13.46 -43.09 -7.24
N ASN A 182 -13.56 -42.11 -8.15
CA ASN A 182 -14.38 -42.23 -9.34
C ASN A 182 -13.56 -42.88 -10.47
N THR A 183 -13.87 -44.13 -10.80
CA THR A 183 -13.18 -44.91 -11.84
C THR A 183 -13.77 -44.70 -13.24
N GLU A 184 -14.89 -44.00 -13.38
CA GLU A 184 -15.53 -43.75 -14.67
C GLU A 184 -14.68 -42.82 -15.54
N ASN A 185 -14.39 -43.29 -16.77
CA ASN A 185 -13.54 -42.62 -17.75
C ASN A 185 -12.17 -42.18 -17.20
N ARG A 186 -11.65 -42.90 -16.19
CA ARG A 186 -10.36 -42.62 -15.56
C ARG A 186 -9.31 -43.64 -15.97
N THR A 187 -8.15 -43.15 -16.38
CA THR A 187 -6.95 -43.96 -16.65
C THR A 187 -5.86 -43.60 -15.67
N VAL A 188 -5.38 -44.57 -14.89
CA VAL A 188 -4.25 -44.38 -13.97
C VAL A 188 -2.96 -44.49 -14.75
N LEU A 189 -2.12 -43.46 -14.69
CA LEU A 189 -0.87 -43.40 -15.44
C LEU A 189 0.33 -43.87 -14.62
N SER A 190 0.28 -43.76 -13.29
CA SER A 190 1.33 -44.28 -12.40
C SER A 190 0.80 -44.67 -11.03
N TYR A 191 1.46 -45.65 -10.39
CA TYR A 191 1.18 -46.10 -9.03
C TYR A 191 2.38 -45.88 -8.11
N ARG A 192 2.14 -45.52 -6.84
CA ARG A 192 3.08 -45.75 -5.74
C ARG A 192 2.64 -47.03 -5.03
N ASP A 193 3.41 -48.10 -5.17
CA ASP A 193 2.97 -49.45 -4.80
C ASP A 193 1.64 -49.82 -5.49
N ASP A 194 0.55 -49.90 -4.72
CA ASP A 194 -0.82 -50.15 -5.20
C ASP A 194 -1.70 -48.89 -5.24
N GLU A 195 -1.21 -47.74 -4.75
CA GLU A 195 -1.95 -46.47 -4.70
C GLU A 195 -1.86 -45.72 -6.04
N PRO A 196 -2.99 -45.40 -6.70
CA PRO A 196 -3.00 -44.52 -7.86
C PRO A 196 -2.38 -43.17 -7.50
N TYR A 197 -1.34 -42.75 -8.20
CA TYR A 197 -0.58 -41.56 -7.82
C TYR A 197 -0.58 -40.48 -8.90
N THR A 198 -0.81 -40.85 -10.17
CA THR A 198 -1.10 -39.92 -11.26
C THR A 198 -2.16 -40.54 -12.15
N TRP A 199 -3.19 -39.79 -12.53
CA TRP A 199 -4.27 -40.25 -13.41
C TRP A 199 -4.82 -39.14 -14.28
N ILE A 200 -5.55 -39.55 -15.30
CA ILE A 200 -6.34 -38.68 -16.17
C ILE A 200 -7.79 -39.14 -16.18
N ARG A 201 -8.71 -38.22 -16.47
CA ARG A 201 -10.11 -38.55 -16.77
C ARG A 201 -10.77 -37.49 -17.64
N THR A 202 -11.97 -37.80 -18.13
CA THR A 202 -12.84 -36.85 -18.82
C THR A 202 -14.06 -36.49 -17.95
N HIS A 203 -14.49 -35.23 -18.02
CA HIS A 203 -15.66 -34.72 -17.30
C HIS A 203 -16.43 -33.76 -18.20
N GLY A 204 -17.68 -34.08 -18.51
CA GLY A 204 -18.39 -33.38 -19.60
C GLY A 204 -17.56 -33.45 -20.88
N ASN A 205 -17.23 -32.30 -21.46
CA ASN A 205 -16.35 -32.18 -22.64
C ASN A 205 -14.87 -31.92 -22.28
N GLY A 206 -14.55 -31.69 -21.02
CA GLY A 206 -13.21 -31.34 -20.55
C GLY A 206 -12.35 -32.54 -20.19
N ARG A 207 -11.05 -32.24 -20.01
CA ARG A 207 -10.00 -33.19 -19.66
C ARG A 207 -9.37 -32.80 -18.33
N VAL A 208 -9.24 -33.79 -17.45
CA VAL A 208 -8.74 -33.63 -16.08
C VAL A 208 -7.49 -34.48 -15.92
N PHE A 209 -6.38 -33.85 -15.58
CA PHE A 209 -5.15 -34.50 -15.13
C PHE A 209 -4.98 -34.27 -13.64
N TYR A 210 -4.56 -35.30 -12.90
CA TYR A 210 -4.20 -35.17 -11.50
C TYR A 210 -2.92 -35.94 -11.18
N THR A 211 -2.08 -35.35 -10.34
CA THR A 211 -0.95 -36.03 -9.70
C THR A 211 -0.88 -35.69 -8.22
N ALA A 212 -0.59 -36.71 -7.39
CA ALA A 212 -0.45 -36.55 -5.95
C ALA A 212 0.94 -36.02 -5.52
N TRP A 213 1.90 -36.00 -6.46
CA TRP A 213 3.20 -35.35 -6.30
C TRP A 213 3.04 -33.85 -6.08
N GLY A 214 3.94 -33.23 -5.32
CA GLY A 214 4.06 -31.77 -5.23
C GLY A 214 3.87 -31.18 -3.83
N HIS A 215 4.02 -31.92 -2.74
CA HIS A 215 4.11 -31.29 -1.41
C HIS A 215 5.43 -30.53 -1.25
N ASP A 216 6.53 -31.26 -1.45
CA ASP A 216 7.88 -30.84 -1.08
C ASP A 216 8.59 -30.09 -2.21
N GLN A 217 9.38 -29.07 -1.84
CA GLN A 217 10.16 -28.26 -2.77
C GLN A 217 11.10 -29.09 -3.66
N ARG A 218 11.68 -30.18 -3.14
CA ARG A 218 12.57 -31.06 -3.91
C ARG A 218 11.86 -31.66 -5.12
N THR A 219 10.56 -31.94 -5.01
CA THR A 219 9.74 -32.39 -6.14
C THR A 219 9.56 -31.28 -7.16
N TRP A 220 9.25 -30.05 -6.71
CA TRP A 220 9.10 -28.89 -7.58
C TRP A 220 10.38 -28.46 -8.31
N GLN A 221 11.56 -28.81 -7.79
CA GLN A 221 12.84 -28.58 -8.45
C GLN A 221 13.26 -29.74 -9.40
N ASN A 222 12.50 -30.84 -9.43
CA ASN A 222 12.83 -32.03 -10.21
C ASN A 222 12.40 -31.88 -11.68
N THR A 223 13.35 -31.98 -12.60
CA THR A 223 13.07 -31.90 -14.05
C THR A 223 12.08 -32.96 -14.57
N GLY A 224 12.04 -34.15 -13.94
CA GLY A 224 11.05 -35.18 -14.26
C GLY A 224 9.64 -34.82 -13.78
N PHE A 225 9.52 -34.08 -12.69
CA PHE A 225 8.24 -33.52 -12.27
C PHE A 225 7.79 -32.40 -13.21
N HIS A 226 8.70 -31.52 -13.65
CA HIS A 226 8.40 -30.53 -14.69
C HIS A 226 7.91 -31.18 -15.98
N ASP A 227 8.59 -32.23 -16.47
CA ASP A 227 8.16 -33.00 -17.66
C ASP A 227 6.76 -33.59 -17.48
N LEU A 228 6.48 -34.20 -16.31
CA LEU A 228 5.17 -34.76 -16.01
C LEU A 228 4.05 -33.71 -16.01
N VAL A 229 4.26 -32.58 -15.34
CA VAL A 229 3.27 -31.49 -15.26
C VAL A 229 3.03 -30.87 -16.63
N GLU A 230 4.08 -30.61 -17.41
CA GLU A 230 3.95 -30.10 -18.79
C GLU A 230 3.06 -31.03 -19.63
N ARG A 231 3.35 -32.33 -19.62
CA ARG A 231 2.59 -33.32 -20.39
C ARG A 231 1.13 -33.38 -19.94
N GLY A 232 0.88 -33.25 -18.64
CA GLY A 232 -0.46 -33.16 -18.06
C GLY A 232 -1.22 -31.91 -18.53
N ILE A 233 -0.59 -30.74 -18.50
CA ILE A 233 -1.15 -29.46 -18.98
C ILE A 233 -1.50 -29.57 -20.47
N ARG A 234 -0.57 -30.05 -21.30
CA ARG A 234 -0.78 -30.19 -22.75
C ARG A 234 -1.94 -31.12 -23.08
N TRP A 235 -2.01 -32.24 -22.37
CA TRP A 235 -3.08 -33.21 -22.55
C TRP A 235 -4.44 -32.63 -22.14
N ALA A 236 -4.49 -31.91 -21.02
CA ALA A 236 -5.69 -31.28 -20.49
C ALA A 236 -6.22 -30.16 -21.42
N ALA A 237 -5.34 -29.37 -22.04
CA ALA A 237 -5.72 -28.33 -23.00
C ALA A 237 -6.36 -28.90 -24.29
N GLY A 238 -6.11 -30.17 -24.61
CA GLY A 238 -6.70 -30.86 -25.76
C GLY A 238 -5.94 -30.67 -27.09
N GLN A 239 -6.24 -31.55 -28.05
CA GLN A 239 -5.45 -31.68 -29.29
C GLN A 239 -5.49 -30.43 -30.17
N ASN A 240 -6.63 -29.73 -30.25
CA ASN A 240 -6.76 -28.53 -31.08
C ASN A 240 -5.79 -27.42 -30.62
N VAL A 241 -5.63 -27.24 -29.30
CA VAL A 241 -4.69 -26.25 -28.74
C VAL A 241 -3.25 -26.66 -29.03
N GLN A 242 -2.94 -27.96 -28.92
CA GLN A 242 -1.61 -28.47 -29.28
C GLN A 242 -1.30 -28.32 -30.77
N ASP A 243 -2.27 -28.56 -31.65
CA ASP A 243 -2.10 -28.41 -33.09
C ASP A 243 -1.87 -26.94 -33.49
N GLU A 244 -2.48 -25.98 -32.79
CA GLU A 244 -2.19 -24.56 -32.98
C GLU A 244 -0.79 -24.19 -32.45
N LEU A 245 -0.39 -24.69 -31.27
CA LEU A 245 0.95 -24.45 -30.71
C LEU A 245 2.06 -25.07 -31.56
N ALA A 246 1.83 -26.26 -32.15
CA ALA A 246 2.79 -26.94 -33.01
C ALA A 246 3.07 -26.20 -34.33
N LYS A 247 2.20 -25.27 -34.74
CA LYS A 247 2.45 -24.37 -35.88
C LYS A 247 3.44 -23.25 -35.54
N ARG A 248 3.77 -23.06 -34.26
CA ARG A 248 4.60 -21.95 -33.76
C ARG A 248 5.99 -22.48 -33.39
N GLU A 249 7.04 -21.78 -33.81
CA GLU A 249 8.41 -22.08 -33.38
C GLU A 249 8.63 -21.59 -31.95
N ILE A 250 8.17 -22.35 -30.97
CA ILE A 250 8.39 -22.06 -29.56
C ILE A 250 9.78 -22.58 -29.18
N SER A 251 10.74 -21.66 -29.03
CA SER A 251 12.08 -21.96 -28.52
C SER A 251 12.50 -20.88 -27.51
N ASN A 252 13.44 -21.20 -26.63
CA ASN A 252 14.03 -20.21 -25.74
C ASN A 252 14.68 -19.10 -26.60
N PRO A 253 14.18 -17.85 -26.55
CA PRO A 253 14.64 -16.80 -27.45
C PRO A 253 16.00 -16.23 -27.04
N PHE A 254 16.55 -16.66 -25.90
CA PHE A 254 17.76 -16.11 -25.33
C PHE A 254 19.02 -16.69 -25.98
N THR A 255 19.88 -15.78 -26.42
CA THR A 255 21.23 -16.10 -26.88
C THR A 255 22.24 -15.66 -25.83
N TYR A 256 23.36 -16.39 -25.75
CA TYR A 256 24.37 -16.19 -24.72
C TYR A 256 25.76 -16.04 -25.33
N THR A 257 26.56 -15.13 -24.80
CA THR A 257 28.01 -15.06 -25.02
C THR A 257 28.77 -15.62 -23.84
N VAL A 258 30.00 -16.08 -24.04
CA VAL A 258 30.89 -16.53 -22.96
C VAL A 258 31.59 -15.31 -22.35
N LEU A 259 31.71 -15.30 -21.02
CA LEU A 259 32.46 -14.31 -20.25
C LEU A 259 33.84 -14.85 -19.88
N ASP A 260 34.85 -13.98 -19.90
CA ASP A 260 36.22 -14.31 -19.50
C ASP A 260 36.36 -14.50 -17.98
N VAL A 261 35.52 -13.82 -17.20
CA VAL A 261 35.44 -13.90 -15.74
C VAL A 261 34.02 -14.32 -15.35
N PRO A 262 33.84 -15.34 -14.50
CA PRO A 262 32.51 -15.75 -14.08
C PRO A 262 31.87 -14.63 -13.25
N PHE A 263 30.54 -14.56 -13.28
CA PHE A 263 29.79 -13.90 -12.22
C PHE A 263 29.64 -14.92 -11.08
N PRO A 264 30.48 -14.88 -10.02
CA PRO A 264 30.48 -15.94 -9.02
C PRO A 264 29.13 -15.98 -8.29
N PRO A 265 28.68 -17.17 -7.84
CA PRO A 265 27.61 -17.21 -6.86
C PRO A 265 28.06 -16.46 -5.59
N PRO A 266 27.13 -15.84 -4.86
CA PRO A 266 27.46 -15.10 -3.65
C PRO A 266 28.18 -15.99 -2.62
N HIS A 267 29.16 -15.41 -1.93
CA HIS A 267 30.13 -16.08 -1.06
C HIS A 267 29.54 -17.07 -0.01
N GLU A 268 30.25 -18.18 0.24
CA GLU A 268 29.87 -19.26 1.18
C GLU A 268 29.59 -18.81 2.64
N GLU A 269 30.10 -17.65 3.07
CA GLU A 269 29.98 -17.21 4.47
C GLU A 269 28.72 -16.39 4.79
N ARG A 270 27.91 -16.01 3.79
CA ARG A 270 26.64 -15.27 4.01
C ARG A 270 25.40 -16.19 4.12
N LEU A 271 25.65 -17.48 4.35
CA LEU A 271 24.70 -18.58 4.20
C LEU A 271 24.03 -19.00 5.52
N ARG A 272 23.30 -18.09 6.17
CA ARG A 272 22.27 -18.49 7.15
C ARG A 272 20.99 -19.03 6.49
N TYR A 273 20.92 -19.04 5.16
CA TYR A 273 19.70 -19.33 4.40
C TYR A 273 19.70 -20.69 3.69
N GLU A 274 20.73 -21.52 3.82
CA GLU A 274 20.80 -22.83 3.12
C GLU A 274 19.82 -23.88 3.62
N GLU A 275 19.41 -23.81 4.89
CA GLU A 275 18.54 -24.83 5.48
C GLU A 275 17.10 -24.78 4.97
N GLU A 276 16.69 -23.68 4.32
CA GLU A 276 15.28 -23.45 3.92
C GLU A 276 15.03 -23.33 2.41
N VAL A 277 16.04 -23.04 1.58
CA VAL A 277 15.85 -22.72 0.14
C VAL A 277 16.27 -23.87 -0.80
N GLY A 278 16.81 -24.96 -0.22
CA GLY A 278 17.42 -26.04 -0.99
C GLY A 278 18.74 -25.62 -1.65
N PRO A 279 19.56 -26.58 -2.11
CA PRO A 279 20.88 -26.30 -2.65
C PRO A 279 20.78 -25.55 -3.98
N MET A 280 21.13 -24.26 -4.00
CA MET A 280 21.52 -23.59 -5.25
C MET A 280 22.70 -24.35 -5.87
N ASP A 281 22.67 -24.60 -7.18
CA ASP A 281 23.74 -25.26 -7.91
C ASP A 281 25.02 -24.39 -7.88
N ARG A 282 25.87 -24.67 -6.90
CA ARG A 282 27.05 -23.90 -6.50
C ARG A 282 28.35 -24.34 -7.17
N GLY A 283 28.28 -25.14 -8.22
CA GLY A 283 29.49 -25.56 -8.92
C GLY A 283 30.24 -24.35 -9.49
N ALA A 284 31.45 -24.08 -9.02
CA ALA A 284 32.41 -23.14 -9.65
C ALA A 284 32.71 -23.49 -11.13
N ASN A 285 32.27 -24.67 -11.59
CA ASN A 285 32.33 -25.18 -12.94
C ASN A 285 30.97 -25.13 -13.69
N ASN A 286 29.93 -24.51 -13.15
CA ASN A 286 28.66 -24.36 -13.87
C ASN A 286 28.85 -23.38 -15.04
N PRO A 287 28.71 -23.82 -16.30
CA PRO A 287 28.95 -22.97 -17.47
C PRO A 287 28.03 -21.73 -17.52
N ARG A 288 26.93 -21.73 -16.77
CA ARG A 288 25.96 -20.62 -16.71
C ARG A 288 26.55 -19.35 -16.08
N TYR A 289 27.45 -19.47 -15.10
CA TYR A 289 28.11 -18.29 -14.50
C TYR A 289 29.14 -17.63 -15.42
N TYR A 290 29.54 -18.33 -16.48
CA TYR A 290 30.47 -17.85 -17.51
C TYR A 290 29.72 -17.44 -18.78
N ARG A 291 28.42 -17.20 -18.70
CA ARG A 291 27.62 -16.78 -19.84
C ARG A 291 26.85 -15.52 -19.51
N LYS A 292 26.76 -14.62 -20.49
CA LYS A 292 25.94 -13.42 -20.46
C LYS A 292 24.84 -13.57 -21.50
N GLN A 293 23.59 -13.46 -21.06
CA GLN A 293 22.47 -13.27 -21.98
C GLN A 293 22.71 -12.01 -22.81
N LEU A 294 22.54 -12.06 -24.12
CA LEU A 294 22.49 -10.87 -24.96
C LEU A 294 21.14 -10.15 -24.75
N PRO A 295 21.08 -8.82 -24.90
CA PRO A 295 19.81 -8.11 -24.82
C PRO A 295 18.88 -8.62 -25.93
N VAL A 296 17.57 -8.62 -25.65
CA VAL A 296 16.53 -9.07 -26.59
C VAL A 296 15.61 -7.91 -26.92
N ASP A 297 14.85 -8.00 -28.02
CA ASP A 297 13.86 -6.97 -28.36
C ASP A 297 12.77 -6.84 -27.25
N PRO A 298 12.16 -5.65 -27.08
CA PRO A 298 11.14 -5.43 -26.05
C PRO A 298 10.00 -6.44 -26.06
N GLU A 299 9.49 -6.80 -27.24
CA GLU A 299 8.42 -7.78 -27.40
C GLU A 299 8.82 -9.16 -26.85
N ILE A 300 10.07 -9.59 -27.07
CA ILE A 300 10.60 -10.84 -26.52
C ILE A 300 10.69 -10.74 -25.00
N SER A 301 11.13 -9.60 -24.45
CA SER A 301 11.23 -9.41 -23.01
C SER A 301 9.85 -9.46 -22.33
N ILE A 302 8.84 -8.83 -22.95
CA ILE A 302 7.44 -8.83 -22.48
C ILE A 302 6.87 -10.25 -22.42
N ASP A 303 7.14 -11.09 -23.43
CA ASP A 303 6.71 -12.48 -23.48
C ASP A 303 7.29 -13.35 -22.33
N ARG A 304 8.34 -12.85 -21.68
CA ARG A 304 9.05 -13.49 -20.56
C ARG A 304 8.67 -12.92 -19.20
N MET A 305 7.73 -11.99 -19.16
CA MET A 305 7.17 -11.40 -17.94
C MET A 305 5.90 -12.15 -17.51
N ILE A 306 5.73 -12.32 -16.20
CA ILE A 306 4.49 -12.80 -15.59
C ILE A 306 3.89 -11.66 -14.77
N VAL A 307 2.60 -11.41 -14.98
CA VAL A 307 1.77 -10.44 -14.25
C VAL A 307 0.54 -11.13 -13.67
N PRO A 308 -0.13 -10.56 -12.64
CA PRO A 308 -1.38 -11.09 -12.12
C PRO A 308 -2.47 -11.23 -13.20
N ALA A 309 -3.42 -12.13 -12.95
CA ALA A 309 -4.59 -12.30 -13.80
C ALA A 309 -5.35 -10.97 -13.99
N GLY A 310 -5.81 -10.70 -15.21
CA GLY A 310 -6.51 -9.45 -15.55
C GLY A 310 -5.60 -8.25 -15.81
N PHE A 311 -4.28 -8.43 -15.79
CA PHE A 311 -3.30 -7.41 -16.18
C PHE A 311 -2.53 -7.83 -17.43
N ARG A 312 -1.99 -6.85 -18.14
CA ARG A 312 -1.08 -7.05 -19.28
C ARG A 312 -0.01 -5.97 -19.30
N VAL A 313 1.14 -6.28 -19.91
CA VAL A 313 2.24 -5.34 -20.09
C VAL A 313 2.13 -4.68 -21.47
N GLU A 314 2.33 -3.37 -21.54
CA GLU A 314 2.49 -2.61 -22.78
C GLU A 314 3.83 -1.89 -22.78
N LEU A 315 4.50 -1.87 -23.93
CA LEU A 315 5.67 -1.01 -24.13
C LEU A 315 5.18 0.40 -24.47
N PHE A 316 5.68 1.41 -23.76
CA PHE A 316 5.46 2.81 -24.12
C PHE A 316 6.65 3.40 -24.89
N ALA A 317 7.88 3.16 -24.41
CA ALA A 317 9.11 3.63 -25.05
C ALA A 317 10.25 2.65 -24.80
N SER A 318 11.21 2.60 -25.73
CA SER A 318 12.41 1.77 -25.63
C SER A 318 13.60 2.45 -26.29
N GLU A 319 14.75 1.79 -26.22
CA GLU A 319 15.88 2.07 -27.09
C GLU A 319 15.52 1.98 -28.60
N PRO A 320 16.26 2.71 -29.47
CA PRO A 320 17.38 3.62 -29.18
C PRO A 320 16.98 5.03 -28.70
N GLU A 321 15.70 5.38 -28.70
CA GLU A 321 15.23 6.72 -28.34
C GLU A 321 15.39 7.03 -26.85
N LEU A 322 15.30 6.00 -26.00
CA LEU A 322 15.48 6.07 -24.55
C LEU A 322 16.56 5.10 -24.06
N VAL A 323 17.40 5.54 -23.13
CA VAL A 323 18.50 4.77 -22.55
C VAL A 323 18.62 5.02 -21.05
N ASN A 324 18.77 3.97 -20.23
CA ASN A 324 19.00 4.06 -18.78
C ASN A 324 18.03 5.02 -18.04
N PRO A 325 16.70 4.84 -18.15
CA PRO A 325 15.75 5.67 -17.40
C PRO A 325 15.92 5.43 -15.89
N ILE A 326 16.24 6.48 -15.13
CA ILE A 326 16.42 6.41 -13.67
C ILE A 326 15.20 6.91 -12.90
N SER A 327 14.50 7.90 -13.45
CA SER A 327 13.33 8.51 -12.83
C SER A 327 12.34 9.02 -13.87
N MET A 328 11.05 8.95 -13.56
CA MET A 328 9.97 9.44 -14.40
C MET A 328 8.91 10.20 -13.60
N ASN A 329 8.25 11.16 -14.24
CA ASN A 329 7.12 11.93 -13.70
C ASN A 329 6.24 12.48 -14.84
N TRP A 330 5.05 13.03 -14.58
CA TRP A 330 4.17 13.59 -15.61
C TRP A 330 3.82 15.05 -15.34
N ASP A 331 3.71 15.85 -16.39
CA ASP A 331 3.28 17.24 -16.26
C ASP A 331 1.74 17.37 -16.23
N GLU A 332 1.23 18.58 -16.03
CA GLU A 332 -0.22 18.83 -16.03
C GLU A 332 -0.93 18.62 -17.38
N GLN A 333 -0.19 18.24 -18.44
CA GLN A 333 -0.74 17.79 -19.72
C GLN A 333 -0.82 16.27 -19.83
N GLY A 334 -0.23 15.53 -18.88
CA GLY A 334 -0.11 14.08 -18.91
C GLY A 334 1.03 13.58 -19.80
N ARG A 335 1.98 14.44 -20.16
CA ARG A 335 3.18 14.02 -20.93
C ARG A 335 4.18 13.40 -19.96
N LEU A 336 4.85 12.33 -20.38
CA LEU A 336 5.84 11.63 -19.55
C LEU A 336 7.18 12.35 -19.63
N TRP A 337 7.77 12.68 -18.49
CA TRP A 337 9.10 13.25 -18.37
C TRP A 337 10.02 12.20 -17.77
N VAL A 338 11.16 11.94 -18.41
CA VAL A 338 12.08 10.86 -18.03
C VAL A 338 13.48 11.42 -17.89
N ILE A 339 14.15 11.07 -16.81
CA ILE A 339 15.58 11.28 -16.61
C ILE A 339 16.34 10.09 -17.19
N GLU A 340 17.24 10.35 -18.13
CA GLU A 340 18.20 9.37 -18.61
C GLU A 340 19.55 9.59 -17.93
N SER A 341 20.04 8.56 -17.22
CA SER A 341 21.37 8.60 -16.58
C SER A 341 22.34 7.62 -17.26
N ILE A 342 22.86 8.06 -18.39
CA ILE A 342 23.79 7.32 -19.24
C ILE A 342 25.18 7.25 -18.59
N GLU A 343 25.55 8.28 -17.83
CA GLU A 343 26.88 8.41 -17.25
C GLU A 343 27.05 7.70 -15.92
N TYR A 344 25.95 7.40 -15.22
CA TYR A 344 25.98 6.60 -14.00
C TYR A 344 26.83 5.32 -14.19
N PRO A 345 27.64 4.93 -13.18
CA PRO A 345 27.84 5.56 -11.87
C PRO A 345 29.03 6.56 -11.82
N TYR A 346 29.45 7.13 -12.95
CA TYR A 346 30.67 7.93 -12.99
C TYR A 346 30.36 9.43 -12.98
N PRO A 347 30.72 10.18 -11.92
CA PRO A 347 30.39 11.59 -11.81
C PRO A 347 31.19 12.43 -12.83
N ARG A 348 30.72 13.65 -13.08
CA ARG A 348 31.37 14.67 -13.90
C ARG A 348 32.86 14.77 -13.58
N GLY A 349 33.69 14.83 -14.62
CA GLY A 349 35.15 14.84 -14.50
C GLY A 349 35.82 13.46 -14.50
N PHE A 350 35.06 12.35 -14.44
CA PHE A 350 35.62 11.02 -14.71
C PHE A 350 35.97 10.83 -16.19
N TRP A 351 35.13 11.33 -17.10
CA TRP A 351 35.31 11.19 -18.54
C TRP A 351 36.30 12.22 -19.09
N PRO A 352 37.17 11.86 -20.07
CA PRO A 352 38.16 12.77 -20.63
C PRO A 352 37.58 14.02 -21.33
N ASP A 353 36.32 13.96 -21.77
CA ASP A 353 35.59 15.06 -22.41
C ASP A 353 34.80 15.93 -21.41
N GLY A 354 34.83 15.61 -20.11
CA GLY A 354 34.18 16.35 -19.04
C GLY A 354 32.94 15.66 -18.47
N GLY A 355 32.31 14.73 -19.20
CA GLY A 355 31.00 14.16 -18.85
C GLY A 355 29.83 15.10 -19.21
N GLY A 356 28.70 15.00 -18.49
CA GLY A 356 27.50 15.83 -18.71
C GLY A 356 26.57 15.33 -19.81
N LYS A 357 26.42 14.02 -20.00
CA LYS A 357 25.59 13.47 -21.08
C LYS A 357 24.19 13.05 -20.66
N ASP A 358 23.91 13.17 -19.36
CA ASP A 358 22.59 12.87 -18.83
C ASP A 358 21.62 13.99 -19.20
N ARG A 359 20.36 13.63 -19.43
CA ARG A 359 19.34 14.52 -19.99
C ARG A 359 17.95 14.21 -19.44
N ILE A 360 17.05 15.17 -19.62
CA ILE A 360 15.62 15.04 -19.35
C ILE A 360 14.90 15.02 -20.69
N LEU A 361 14.11 13.98 -20.94
CA LEU A 361 13.25 13.83 -22.12
C LEU A 361 11.79 14.05 -21.76
N ILE A 362 11.03 14.63 -22.70
CA ILE A 362 9.57 14.65 -22.71
C ILE A 362 9.10 13.69 -23.81
N LEU A 363 8.32 12.69 -23.42
CA LEU A 363 7.76 11.65 -24.27
C LEU A 363 6.27 11.88 -24.45
N GLU A 364 5.82 11.85 -25.70
CA GLU A 364 4.42 12.03 -26.08
C GLU A 364 3.96 10.94 -27.05
N ASP A 365 2.76 10.43 -26.80
CA ASP A 365 1.97 9.63 -27.73
C ASP A 365 1.02 10.58 -28.48
N THR A 366 1.43 11.03 -29.67
CA THR A 366 0.68 12.01 -30.46
C THR A 366 -0.37 11.37 -31.36
N ASN A 367 -0.19 10.08 -31.69
CA ASN A 367 -1.09 9.31 -32.55
C ASN A 367 -2.14 8.47 -31.78
N ARG A 368 -1.95 8.29 -30.47
CA ARG A 368 -2.78 7.55 -29.50
C ARG A 368 -2.81 6.04 -29.67
N ASP A 369 -1.68 5.45 -30.07
CA ASP A 369 -1.54 3.99 -30.15
C ASP A 369 -1.01 3.35 -28.85
N GLY A 370 -0.75 4.15 -27.82
CA GLY A 370 -0.20 3.70 -26.54
C GLY A 370 1.33 3.68 -26.51
N ARG A 371 2.01 4.17 -27.55
CA ARG A 371 3.47 4.28 -27.64
C ARG A 371 3.90 5.73 -27.84
N ALA A 372 5.05 6.09 -27.27
CA ALA A 372 5.66 7.39 -27.53
C ALA A 372 6.14 7.46 -28.99
N ASP A 373 5.69 8.48 -29.72
CA ASP A 373 6.12 8.76 -31.09
C ASP A 373 6.90 10.08 -31.23
N LYS A 374 6.94 10.88 -30.15
CA LYS A 374 7.66 12.14 -30.08
C LYS A 374 8.50 12.22 -28.81
N PHE A 375 9.77 12.58 -28.99
CA PHE A 375 10.78 12.72 -27.95
C PHE A 375 11.38 14.12 -28.04
N THR A 376 11.28 14.89 -26.95
CA THR A 376 11.83 16.25 -26.86
C THR A 376 12.88 16.29 -25.77
N VAL A 377 14.10 16.74 -26.07
CA VAL A 377 15.12 16.99 -25.03
C VAL A 377 14.77 18.30 -24.33
N PHE A 378 14.39 18.22 -23.06
CA PHE A 378 14.09 19.40 -22.24
C PHE A 378 15.33 20.01 -21.61
N ALA A 379 16.26 19.18 -21.15
CA ALA A 379 17.52 19.65 -20.57
C ALA A 379 18.63 18.63 -20.83
N GLU A 380 19.84 19.12 -21.05
CA GLU A 380 21.08 18.35 -21.22
C GLU A 380 22.19 18.90 -20.30
N ASP A 381 23.39 18.34 -20.36
CA ASP A 381 24.51 18.72 -19.47
C ASP A 381 24.19 18.54 -17.97
N LEU A 382 23.51 17.43 -17.65
CA LEU A 382 23.23 17.02 -16.28
C LEU A 382 24.27 15.99 -15.79
N ASN A 383 24.44 15.92 -14.47
CA ASN A 383 25.40 15.04 -13.81
C ASN A 383 24.71 14.05 -12.87
N ILE A 384 24.43 12.83 -13.33
CA ILE A 384 23.72 11.80 -12.57
C ILE A 384 22.47 12.39 -11.86
N PRO A 385 21.55 13.02 -12.62
CA PRO A 385 20.27 13.43 -12.05
C PRO A 385 19.49 12.20 -11.58
N THR A 386 18.84 12.28 -10.41
CA THR A 386 18.22 11.12 -9.75
C THR A 386 16.72 11.24 -9.59
N SER A 387 16.16 12.45 -9.63
CA SER A 387 14.71 12.68 -9.55
C SER A 387 14.33 14.09 -9.99
N LEU A 388 13.07 14.26 -10.40
CA LEU A 388 12.48 15.56 -10.74
C LEU A 388 11.05 15.71 -10.23
N VAL A 389 10.66 16.94 -9.92
CA VAL A 389 9.28 17.32 -9.54
C VAL A 389 8.91 18.66 -10.19
N PHE A 390 7.64 18.82 -10.56
CA PHE A 390 7.16 20.04 -11.20
C PHE A 390 6.90 21.16 -10.18
N HIS A 391 7.37 22.36 -10.50
CA HIS A 391 7.14 23.55 -9.69
C HIS A 391 7.17 24.82 -10.56
N ASN A 392 6.23 25.74 -10.36
CA ASN A 392 6.16 27.08 -10.93
C ASN A 392 6.43 27.13 -12.45
N GLY A 393 5.81 26.22 -13.20
CA GLY A 393 5.96 26.07 -14.65
C GLY A 393 7.32 25.54 -15.12
N GLY A 394 8.17 25.05 -14.21
CA GLY A 394 9.43 24.35 -14.47
C GLY A 394 9.53 23.05 -13.68
N VAL A 395 10.75 22.57 -13.48
CA VAL A 395 11.06 21.36 -12.71
C VAL A 395 12.23 21.60 -11.75
N ILE A 396 12.12 21.06 -10.55
CA ILE A 396 13.23 20.94 -9.60
C ILE A 396 13.89 19.59 -9.87
N VAL A 397 15.23 19.56 -9.92
CA VAL A 397 16.02 18.36 -10.26
C VAL A 397 17.10 18.14 -9.20
N HIS A 398 17.16 16.92 -8.66
CA HIS A 398 18.29 16.49 -7.84
C HIS A 398 19.40 15.96 -8.71
N GLN A 399 20.59 16.56 -8.57
CA GLN A 399 21.83 16.05 -9.15
C GLN A 399 23.01 16.45 -8.24
N ALA A 400 23.57 15.51 -7.48
CA ALA A 400 24.66 15.86 -6.57
C ALA A 400 25.82 16.58 -7.32
N PRO A 401 26.39 17.69 -6.78
CA PRO A 401 26.18 18.22 -5.43
C PRO A 401 25.03 19.25 -5.31
N GLU A 402 24.30 19.52 -6.39
CA GLU A 402 23.35 20.61 -6.54
C GLU A 402 21.88 20.14 -6.50
N THR A 403 20.99 21.04 -6.13
CA THR A 403 19.57 20.96 -6.50
C THR A 403 19.25 22.11 -7.43
N LEU A 404 18.71 21.78 -8.60
CA LEU A 404 18.48 22.72 -9.68
C LEU A 404 17.01 23.07 -9.82
N PHE A 405 16.73 24.29 -10.25
CA PHE A 405 15.47 24.67 -10.88
C PHE A 405 15.69 24.93 -12.37
N LEU A 406 14.94 24.23 -13.21
CA LEU A 406 15.00 24.33 -14.67
C LEU A 406 13.64 24.76 -15.23
N LYS A 407 13.62 25.69 -16.17
CA LYS A 407 12.36 26.19 -16.76
C LYS A 407 12.54 26.58 -18.22
N ASP A 408 11.50 26.31 -19.01
CA ASP A 408 11.32 26.88 -20.35
C ASP A 408 10.50 28.16 -20.25
N THR A 409 11.13 29.30 -20.53
CA THR A 409 10.52 30.62 -20.53
C THR A 409 10.14 31.09 -21.94
N THR A 410 10.53 30.33 -22.97
CA THR A 410 10.31 30.68 -24.39
C THR A 410 9.15 29.90 -25.03
N GLY A 411 8.80 28.75 -24.46
CA GLY A 411 7.75 27.85 -24.94
C GLY A 411 8.20 26.93 -26.08
N ASP A 412 9.51 26.73 -26.29
CA ASP A 412 10.06 25.87 -27.33
C ASP A 412 10.27 24.41 -26.88
N GLY A 413 10.03 24.11 -25.60
CA GLY A 413 10.18 22.79 -24.99
C GLY A 413 11.58 22.51 -24.43
N ASN A 414 12.49 23.50 -24.42
CA ASN A 414 13.84 23.39 -23.86
C ASN A 414 14.02 24.36 -22.68
N ALA A 415 14.74 23.92 -21.65
CA ALA A 415 15.08 24.75 -20.50
C ALA A 415 16.12 25.82 -20.88
N ASP A 416 15.70 27.07 -20.91
CA ASP A 416 16.57 28.23 -21.10
C ASP A 416 16.91 28.93 -19.77
N HIS A 417 16.21 28.58 -18.68
CA HIS A 417 16.50 29.04 -17.33
C HIS A 417 17.03 27.88 -16.47
N ARG A 418 18.19 28.11 -15.83
CA ARG A 418 18.86 27.19 -14.90
C ARG A 418 19.30 27.96 -13.65
N GLU A 419 18.83 27.52 -12.50
CA GLU A 419 19.17 28.08 -11.19
C GLU A 419 19.61 26.96 -10.24
N VAL A 420 20.60 27.22 -9.39
CA VAL A 420 20.95 26.33 -8.27
C VAL A 420 20.19 26.83 -7.05
N LEU A 421 19.24 26.03 -6.56
CA LEU A 421 18.48 26.36 -5.35
C LEU A 421 19.35 26.24 -4.10
N PHE A 422 20.12 25.16 -4.01
CA PHE A 422 21.12 24.94 -2.97
C PHE A 422 22.10 23.82 -3.34
N GLU A 423 23.18 23.74 -2.57
CA GLU A 423 24.26 22.74 -2.71
C GLU A 423 24.50 22.04 -1.36
N GLY A 424 25.17 20.89 -1.39
CA GLY A 424 25.61 20.18 -0.18
C GLY A 424 25.53 18.66 -0.29
N TRP A 425 24.98 18.13 -1.38
CA TRP A 425 24.88 16.69 -1.60
C TRP A 425 26.27 16.08 -1.87
N HIS A 426 26.63 15.05 -1.12
CA HIS A 426 27.90 14.38 -1.32
C HIS A 426 27.90 13.48 -2.56
N GLN A 427 29.08 13.32 -3.18
CA GLN A 427 29.28 12.51 -4.39
C GLN A 427 30.26 11.34 -4.18
N TRP A 428 30.80 11.18 -2.97
CA TRP A 428 31.81 10.14 -2.71
C TRP A 428 31.23 8.74 -2.88
N ASP A 429 29.91 8.58 -2.85
CA ASP A 429 29.22 7.39 -3.32
C ASP A 429 27.95 7.76 -4.11
N THR A 430 27.98 7.55 -5.42
CA THR A 430 26.92 8.00 -6.34
C THR A 430 25.65 7.15 -6.31
N HIS A 431 25.68 5.94 -5.71
CA HIS A 431 24.45 5.15 -5.50
C HIS A 431 23.76 5.42 -4.18
N ALA A 432 24.30 6.33 -3.37
CA ALA A 432 23.75 6.65 -2.06
C ALA A 432 23.39 8.14 -1.94
N GLY A 433 23.16 8.81 -3.08
CA GLY A 433 22.84 10.25 -3.15
C GLY A 433 21.38 10.60 -2.86
N PRO A 434 21.00 11.89 -2.99
CA PRO A 434 19.62 12.33 -2.91
C PRO A 434 18.81 11.74 -4.05
N ASN A 435 17.57 11.34 -3.80
CA ASN A 435 16.70 10.77 -4.83
C ASN A 435 15.21 10.85 -4.43
N ASN A 436 14.35 10.42 -5.36
CA ASN A 436 12.92 10.23 -5.18
C ASN A 436 12.16 11.44 -4.61
N MET A 437 12.36 12.62 -5.22
CA MET A 437 11.58 13.80 -4.88
C MET A 437 10.09 13.61 -5.17
N GLN A 438 9.25 14.06 -4.24
CA GLN A 438 7.79 14.07 -4.36
C GLN A 438 7.24 15.40 -3.84
N TYR A 439 6.28 15.99 -4.55
CA TYR A 439 5.52 17.14 -4.03
C TYR A 439 4.59 16.65 -2.91
N GLY A 440 4.73 17.14 -1.68
CA GLY A 440 3.93 16.74 -0.53
C GLY A 440 2.53 17.37 -0.52
N LEU A 441 1.61 16.78 0.26
CA LEU A 441 0.31 17.43 0.50
C LEU A 441 0.50 18.74 1.26
N ASP A 442 1.56 18.87 2.05
CA ASP A 442 1.94 20.09 2.77
C ASP A 442 2.49 21.22 1.90
N ASN A 443 2.53 21.04 0.57
CA ASN A 443 3.10 21.96 -0.41
C ASN A 443 4.63 22.10 -0.35
N GLN A 444 5.31 21.21 0.38
CA GLN A 444 6.77 21.12 0.40
C GLN A 444 7.27 20.02 -0.54
N ILE A 445 8.54 20.08 -0.92
CA ILE A 445 9.18 19.00 -1.66
C ILE A 445 9.81 18.04 -0.67
N TRP A 446 9.41 16.79 -0.72
CA TRP A 446 9.97 15.71 0.08
C TRP A 446 10.96 14.91 -0.75
N GLY A 447 11.98 14.36 -0.11
CA GLY A 447 12.95 13.49 -0.76
C GLY A 447 13.63 12.56 0.24
N VAL A 448 14.38 11.60 -0.30
CA VAL A 448 15.18 10.68 0.50
C VAL A 448 16.65 10.72 0.11
N LEU A 449 17.50 10.35 1.06
CA LEU A 449 18.95 10.39 0.94
C LEU A 449 19.54 9.07 1.41
N GLY A 450 20.38 8.48 0.56
CA GLY A 450 21.25 7.37 0.94
C GLY A 450 22.44 7.81 1.79
N TYR A 451 23.26 6.87 2.25
CA TYR A 451 24.35 7.16 3.18
C TYR A 451 25.48 8.07 2.67
N ALA A 452 25.44 8.57 1.43
CA ALA A 452 26.42 9.54 0.94
C ALA A 452 26.41 10.82 1.78
N GLY A 453 25.25 11.26 2.25
CA GLY A 453 25.11 12.39 3.16
C GLY A 453 24.92 13.75 2.48
N PHE A 454 24.55 14.71 3.31
CA PHE A 454 24.42 16.14 3.01
C PHE A 454 25.21 16.94 4.03
N ASP A 455 25.96 17.93 3.56
CA ASP A 455 26.64 18.96 4.35
C ASP A 455 26.57 20.27 3.56
N GLY A 456 25.68 21.18 3.98
CA GLY A 456 25.38 22.38 3.21
C GLY A 456 24.60 23.43 4.00
N THR A 457 24.43 24.61 3.41
CA THR A 457 23.63 25.70 3.98
C THR A 457 22.42 25.97 3.10
N VAL A 458 21.22 25.88 3.68
CA VAL A 458 19.94 26.16 3.01
C VAL A 458 19.18 27.18 3.82
N GLY A 459 18.64 28.24 3.20
CA GLY A 459 17.92 29.28 3.95
C GLY A 459 18.76 30.06 4.98
N GLY A 460 20.08 29.93 4.97
CA GLY A 460 20.98 30.49 5.99
C GLY A 460 21.22 29.58 7.21
N GLU A 461 20.64 28.38 7.23
CA GLU A 461 20.86 27.37 8.25
C GLU A 461 21.78 26.26 7.73
N HIS A 462 22.76 25.83 8.54
CA HIS A 462 23.64 24.72 8.20
C HIS A 462 22.97 23.40 8.58
N HIS A 463 23.00 22.42 7.68
CA HIS A 463 22.49 21.08 7.92
C HIS A 463 23.57 20.05 7.60
N GLU A 464 23.67 19.04 8.46
CA GLU A 464 24.53 17.88 8.27
C GLU A 464 23.75 16.61 8.65
N PHE A 465 23.54 15.71 7.69
CA PHE A 465 22.85 14.44 7.95
C PHE A 465 23.30 13.38 6.94
N ARG A 466 23.33 12.12 7.38
CA ARG A 466 23.93 11.03 6.60
C ARG A 466 22.96 10.33 5.66
N MET A 467 21.76 9.99 6.12
CA MET A 467 20.73 9.26 5.35
C MET A 467 19.38 9.43 6.01
N GLY A 468 18.30 9.39 5.22
CA GLY A 468 16.96 9.50 5.76
C GLY A 468 16.00 10.27 4.85
N VAL A 469 14.91 10.73 5.47
CA VAL A 469 13.87 11.55 4.83
C VAL A 469 14.11 13.00 5.18
N TYR A 470 13.94 13.89 4.21
CA TYR A 470 13.96 15.34 4.38
C TYR A 470 12.83 15.97 3.56
N ARG A 471 12.56 17.24 3.85
CA ARG A 471 11.71 18.08 3.03
C ARG A 471 12.27 19.50 2.94
N PHE A 472 11.89 20.24 1.91
CA PHE A 472 12.31 21.63 1.73
C PHE A 472 11.23 22.45 1.01
N GLU A 473 11.25 23.76 1.20
CA GLU A 473 10.36 24.67 0.48
C GLU A 473 10.67 24.63 -1.03
N PRO A 474 9.67 24.64 -1.93
CA PRO A 474 9.92 24.52 -3.37
C PRO A 474 10.89 25.56 -3.96
N ASP A 475 11.04 26.72 -3.32
CA ASP A 475 11.98 27.78 -3.71
C ASP A 475 13.39 27.62 -3.09
N GLY A 476 13.63 26.56 -2.32
CA GLY A 476 14.90 26.30 -1.62
C GLY A 476 15.14 27.20 -0.41
N SER A 477 14.14 27.92 0.08
CA SER A 477 14.31 28.87 1.19
C SER A 477 14.48 28.23 2.57
N LYS A 478 14.09 26.96 2.74
CA LYS A 478 14.22 26.22 4.01
C LYS A 478 14.29 24.71 3.77
N LEU A 479 15.11 24.02 4.54
CA LEU A 479 15.21 22.55 4.57
C LEU A 479 14.99 22.04 5.99
N GLU A 480 14.31 20.90 6.11
CA GLU A 480 14.13 20.16 7.35
C GLU A 480 14.55 18.70 7.14
N PHE A 481 15.52 18.24 7.92
CA PHE A 481 15.78 16.81 8.04
C PHE A 481 14.76 16.20 8.99
N LEU A 482 14.01 15.22 8.50
CA LEU A 482 12.87 14.68 9.22
C LEU A 482 13.26 13.48 10.06
N ARG A 483 13.85 12.44 9.48
CA ARG A 483 14.19 11.22 10.23
C ARG A 483 15.23 10.37 9.52
N ARG A 484 16.12 9.78 10.31
CA ARG A 484 17.12 8.79 9.85
C ARG A 484 16.47 7.44 9.52
N THR A 485 16.86 6.87 8.39
CA THR A 485 16.52 5.50 7.96
C THR A 485 17.63 4.51 8.28
N ASN A 486 17.44 3.21 8.04
CA ASN A 486 18.39 2.17 8.45
C ASN A 486 19.52 1.86 7.44
N ASN A 487 19.42 2.33 6.20
CA ASN A 487 20.39 2.06 5.14
C ASN A 487 20.27 3.05 3.98
N ASN A 488 20.90 2.74 2.85
CA ASN A 488 20.69 3.43 1.59
C ASN A 488 19.20 3.48 1.26
N THR A 489 18.64 4.68 1.18
CA THR A 489 17.21 4.92 1.02
C THR A 489 16.94 5.37 -0.40
N TRP A 490 16.01 4.70 -1.08
CA TRP A 490 15.73 4.95 -2.48
C TRP A 490 14.24 5.02 -2.81
N GLY A 491 13.41 4.15 -2.24
CA GLY A 491 11.98 4.24 -2.47
C GLY A 491 11.31 5.22 -1.52
N PHE A 492 10.39 5.99 -2.07
CA PHE A 492 9.58 6.94 -1.34
C PHE A 492 8.23 7.12 -2.04
N GLY A 493 7.14 7.19 -1.27
CA GLY A 493 5.81 7.44 -1.80
C GLY A 493 4.80 7.80 -0.73
N PHE A 494 3.65 8.34 -1.15
CA PHE A 494 2.58 8.75 -0.26
C PHE A 494 1.32 7.93 -0.49
N ASN A 495 0.57 7.68 0.58
CA ASN A 495 -0.83 7.31 0.48
C ASN A 495 -1.71 8.56 0.25
N GLU A 496 -3.00 8.37 -0.05
CA GLU A 496 -3.94 9.46 -0.35
C GLU A 496 -4.30 10.34 0.86
N GLN A 497 -3.86 9.97 2.07
CA GLN A 497 -4.06 10.72 3.31
C GLN A 497 -2.76 11.35 3.85
N GLY A 498 -1.68 11.34 3.07
CA GLY A 498 -0.43 12.04 3.37
C GLY A 498 0.59 11.28 4.22
N ASP A 499 0.40 9.98 4.51
CA ASP A 499 1.45 9.18 5.15
C ASP A 499 2.56 8.85 4.15
N ALA A 500 3.81 9.03 4.57
CA ALA A 500 4.97 8.73 3.76
C ALA A 500 5.50 7.31 4.03
N PHE A 501 5.73 6.56 2.96
CA PHE A 501 6.29 5.22 2.98
C PHE A 501 7.63 5.22 2.27
N ILE A 502 8.54 4.37 2.76
CA ILE A 502 9.95 4.37 2.39
C ILE A 502 10.38 2.93 2.17
N SER A 503 11.31 2.70 1.24
CA SER A 503 12.07 1.46 1.17
C SER A 503 13.56 1.74 1.22
N THR A 504 14.29 0.82 1.84
CA THR A 504 15.75 0.90 1.92
C THR A 504 16.38 -0.40 1.44
N ALA A 505 17.60 -0.27 0.93
CA ALA A 505 18.42 -1.41 0.58
C ALA A 505 18.61 -2.35 1.78
N ASN A 506 18.94 -3.60 1.49
CA ASN A 506 19.38 -4.59 2.47
C ASN A 506 18.30 -5.01 3.48
N GLY A 507 17.22 -5.59 2.96
CA GLY A 507 16.25 -6.36 3.74
C GLY A 507 15.10 -5.57 4.35
N ASN A 508 14.88 -4.33 3.92
CA ASN A 508 13.79 -3.47 4.41
C ASN A 508 12.98 -2.84 3.26
N PRO A 509 12.15 -3.65 2.57
CA PRO A 509 11.41 -3.21 1.40
C PRO A 509 10.23 -2.28 1.71
N SER A 510 9.83 -2.13 2.97
CA SER A 510 8.81 -1.16 3.35
C SER A 510 8.97 -0.74 4.80
N THR A 511 8.99 0.57 5.00
CA THR A 511 8.84 1.26 6.27
C THR A 511 7.95 2.49 6.09
N TRP A 512 7.64 3.21 7.16
CA TRP A 512 6.85 4.44 7.11
C TRP A 512 7.50 5.54 7.93
N PHE A 513 7.17 6.80 7.63
CA PHE A 513 7.58 7.96 8.42
C PHE A 513 6.60 8.19 9.57
N GLN A 514 7.07 8.07 10.81
CA GLN A 514 6.21 8.18 12.00
C GLN A 514 5.95 9.64 12.38
N PHE A 515 7.01 10.34 12.77
CA PHE A 515 7.03 11.76 13.12
C PHE A 515 8.48 12.28 13.18
N PRO A 516 8.70 13.61 13.12
CA PRO A 516 10.03 14.20 13.01
C PRO A 516 10.96 13.90 14.18
N GLN A 517 12.24 13.66 13.87
CA GLN A 517 13.32 13.41 14.83
C GLN A 517 13.54 14.59 15.79
N ARG A 518 13.27 15.83 15.35
CA ARG A 518 13.38 17.02 16.20
C ARG A 518 12.50 16.96 17.45
N LEU A 519 11.41 16.19 17.42
CA LEU A 519 10.52 16.00 18.57
C LEU A 519 11.18 15.19 19.69
N TYR A 520 12.11 14.28 19.37
CA TYR A 520 12.81 13.47 20.37
C TYR A 520 13.76 14.31 21.24
N GLY A 521 14.24 15.47 20.76
CA GLY A 521 15.18 16.32 21.50
C GLY A 521 16.39 15.56 22.06
N ASN A 522 16.91 16.04 23.21
CA ASN A 522 17.83 15.28 24.07
C ASN A 522 17.07 14.40 25.09
N LEU A 523 15.76 14.19 24.91
CA LEU A 523 14.91 13.56 25.91
C LEU A 523 15.23 12.06 26.06
N PHE A 524 15.73 11.71 27.24
CA PHE A 524 15.63 10.39 27.89
C PHE A 524 16.21 9.15 27.23
N GLY A 525 17.04 9.24 26.19
CA GLY A 525 17.53 8.03 25.53
C GLY A 525 16.39 7.16 24.96
N LEU A 526 15.24 7.78 24.67
CA LEU A 526 14.28 7.23 23.72
C LEU A 526 15.06 7.01 22.43
N ASP A 527 15.06 5.77 21.99
CA ASP A 527 15.88 5.35 20.87
C ASP A 527 15.44 6.10 19.61
N ASP A 528 16.33 6.92 19.05
CA ASP A 528 16.20 7.50 17.71
C ASP A 528 16.43 6.44 16.63
N SER A 529 16.12 5.18 16.95
CA SER A 529 16.44 4.04 16.12
C SER A 529 15.87 4.27 14.74
N VAL A 530 16.69 3.78 13.83
CA VAL A 530 16.37 3.74 12.42
C VAL A 530 15.00 3.10 12.20
N THR A 531 14.26 3.60 11.22
CA THR A 531 12.93 3.12 10.85
C THR A 531 12.85 1.59 10.72
N ASP A 532 11.86 0.97 11.36
CA ASP A 532 11.66 -0.49 11.37
C ASP A 532 11.01 -1.02 10.09
N ARG A 533 11.30 -2.28 9.75
CA ARG A 533 10.64 -2.95 8.64
C ARG A 533 9.18 -3.27 8.99
N LEU A 534 8.26 -2.88 8.10
CA LEU A 534 6.84 -3.20 8.21
C LEU A 534 6.52 -4.60 7.68
N THR A 535 7.30 -5.10 6.72
CA THR A 535 7.04 -6.39 6.09
C THR A 535 7.33 -7.56 7.02
N ASP A 536 6.47 -8.56 6.96
CA ASP A 536 6.64 -9.89 7.56
C ASP A 536 7.93 -10.58 7.10
N THR A 537 8.33 -10.39 5.85
CA THR A 537 9.51 -10.98 5.24
C THR A 537 10.37 -9.97 4.47
N ALA A 538 11.67 -10.27 4.37
CA ALA A 538 12.57 -9.63 3.42
C ALA A 538 12.71 -10.45 2.13
N ARG A 539 12.09 -11.63 2.04
CA ARG A 539 12.24 -12.54 0.90
C ARG A 539 11.53 -12.01 -0.33
N ILE A 540 12.05 -12.44 -1.48
CA ILE A 540 11.53 -12.14 -2.81
C ILE A 540 10.97 -13.42 -3.44
N ILE A 541 10.04 -13.24 -4.37
CA ILE A 541 9.48 -14.31 -5.19
C ILE A 541 10.03 -14.11 -6.62
N THR A 542 11.08 -14.81 -7.03
CA THR A 542 11.67 -14.62 -8.38
C THR A 542 11.11 -15.61 -9.39
N LEU A 543 11.30 -15.38 -10.70
CA LEU A 543 11.01 -16.40 -11.74
C LEU A 543 12.22 -17.25 -12.11
N THR A 544 13.41 -16.80 -11.73
CA THR A 544 14.69 -17.42 -12.07
C THR A 544 15.64 -17.34 -10.89
N ASN A 545 16.68 -18.18 -10.90
CA ASN A 545 17.83 -18.07 -10.00
C ASN A 545 19.06 -17.44 -10.70
N LEU A 546 18.89 -16.98 -11.95
CA LEU A 546 19.92 -16.32 -12.75
C LEU A 546 19.96 -14.80 -12.49
N PHE A 547 19.81 -14.42 -11.23
CA PHE A 547 19.86 -13.03 -10.80
C PHE A 547 21.20 -12.69 -10.16
N ARG A 548 21.47 -11.39 -9.99
CA ARG A 548 22.77 -10.89 -9.53
C ARG A 548 22.55 -10.08 -8.27
N GLN A 549 22.98 -10.62 -7.13
CA GLN A 549 22.95 -9.93 -5.83
C GLN A 549 24.31 -10.04 -5.14
N VAL A 550 24.73 -8.97 -4.47
CA VAL A 550 25.95 -8.93 -3.65
C VAL A 550 25.62 -8.97 -2.17
N ASP A 551 24.50 -8.37 -1.77
CA ASP A 551 23.97 -8.34 -0.40
C ASP A 551 22.56 -8.95 -0.37
N TRP A 552 22.12 -9.49 0.77
CA TRP A 552 20.75 -9.99 0.96
C TRP A 552 20.23 -10.93 -0.15
N VAL A 553 21.04 -11.92 -0.50
CA VAL A 553 20.75 -12.86 -1.59
C VAL A 553 19.44 -13.62 -1.33
N GLY A 554 18.54 -13.64 -2.33
CA GLY A 554 17.21 -14.24 -2.19
C GLY A 554 16.25 -13.40 -1.35
N ALA A 555 16.61 -12.14 -1.08
CA ALA A 555 15.82 -11.13 -0.39
C ALA A 555 15.95 -9.79 -1.11
N PHE A 556 15.23 -8.77 -0.66
CA PHE A 556 15.36 -7.41 -1.19
C PHE A 556 16.76 -6.84 -0.90
N THR A 557 17.57 -6.70 -1.94
CA THR A 557 18.90 -6.07 -1.89
C THR A 557 18.78 -4.57 -2.05
N SER A 558 18.00 -4.12 -3.02
CA SER A 558 17.88 -2.70 -3.39
C SER A 558 16.59 -2.11 -2.86
N ALA A 559 15.46 -2.83 -3.03
CA ALA A 559 14.10 -2.32 -2.84
C ALA A 559 13.97 -0.89 -3.41
N ALA A 560 14.26 -0.72 -4.70
CA ALA A 560 14.22 0.58 -5.36
C ALA A 560 12.75 1.02 -5.57
N GLY A 561 12.43 2.29 -5.35
CA GLY A 561 11.05 2.78 -5.52
C GLY A 561 10.06 2.24 -4.46
N HIS A 562 9.04 3.03 -4.15
CA HIS A 562 7.95 2.64 -3.25
C HIS A 562 6.70 3.48 -3.57
N ALA A 563 5.88 3.03 -4.51
CA ALA A 563 4.70 3.79 -4.95
C ALA A 563 3.41 3.12 -4.47
N LEU A 564 2.53 3.85 -3.77
CA LEU A 564 1.21 3.35 -3.44
C LEU A 564 0.24 3.56 -4.61
N TYR A 565 -0.68 2.59 -4.78
CA TYR A 565 -1.77 2.74 -5.73
C TYR A 565 -2.79 3.78 -5.24
N THR A 566 -2.88 4.90 -5.95
CA THR A 566 -3.67 6.09 -5.56
C THR A 566 -4.65 6.55 -6.66
N GLY A 567 -5.01 5.63 -7.57
CA GLY A 567 -6.05 5.79 -8.58
C GLY A 567 -7.28 4.91 -8.31
N ARG A 568 -8.30 4.97 -9.17
CA ARG A 568 -9.49 4.07 -9.13
C ARG A 568 -9.64 3.17 -10.36
N THR A 569 -8.65 3.17 -11.26
CA THR A 569 -8.62 2.38 -12.50
C THR A 569 -8.48 0.86 -12.27
N TYR A 570 -7.56 0.44 -11.40
CA TYR A 570 -7.42 -0.94 -10.93
C TYR A 570 -8.57 -1.32 -9.98
N PRO A 571 -8.77 -2.62 -9.71
CA PRO A 571 -9.73 -3.11 -8.74
C PRO A 571 -9.60 -2.51 -7.33
N LYS A 572 -10.70 -2.52 -6.58
CA LYS A 572 -10.84 -1.85 -5.28
C LYS A 572 -9.83 -2.32 -4.23
N GLU A 573 -9.41 -3.57 -4.28
CA GLU A 573 -8.42 -4.15 -3.36
C GLU A 573 -7.05 -3.47 -3.43
N TYR A 574 -6.75 -2.75 -4.51
CA TYR A 574 -5.53 -1.95 -4.66
C TYR A 574 -5.61 -0.58 -3.98
N TRP A 575 -6.81 0.00 -3.89
CA TRP A 575 -7.02 1.42 -3.59
C TRP A 575 -6.43 1.83 -2.25
N ASN A 576 -5.44 2.73 -2.28
CA ASN A 576 -4.78 3.28 -1.11
C ASN A 576 -4.20 2.22 -0.15
N ARG A 577 -3.89 1.02 -0.66
CA ARG A 577 -3.53 -0.16 0.15
C ARG A 577 -2.32 -0.91 -0.39
N ILE A 578 -2.18 -1.05 -1.70
CA ILE A 578 -1.06 -1.80 -2.30
C ILE A 578 0.05 -0.83 -2.70
N ALA A 579 1.26 -1.09 -2.22
CA ALA A 579 2.48 -0.43 -2.65
C ALA A 579 3.30 -1.30 -3.60
N PHE A 580 4.00 -0.68 -4.54
CA PHE A 580 4.84 -1.32 -5.54
C PHE A 580 6.30 -1.00 -5.28
N VAL A 581 7.09 -2.04 -5.01
CA VAL A 581 8.52 -1.93 -4.69
C VAL A 581 9.31 -2.64 -5.77
N THR A 582 10.17 -1.91 -6.48
CA THR A 582 11.00 -2.48 -7.55
C THR A 582 12.24 -3.15 -6.98
N GLU A 583 12.65 -4.27 -7.55
CA GLU A 583 13.91 -4.93 -7.18
C GLU A 583 14.70 -5.26 -8.46
N PRO A 584 15.51 -4.31 -8.94
CA PRO A 584 16.21 -4.46 -10.22
C PRO A 584 17.25 -5.58 -10.19
N THR A 585 17.74 -5.98 -9.01
CA THR A 585 18.75 -7.05 -8.91
C THR A 585 18.20 -8.43 -9.23
N VAL A 586 16.87 -8.60 -9.21
CA VAL A 586 16.16 -9.88 -9.37
C VAL A 586 14.91 -9.80 -10.25
N GLN A 587 14.88 -8.85 -11.18
CA GLN A 587 13.92 -8.80 -12.29
C GLN A 587 12.43 -8.73 -11.86
N LEU A 588 12.06 -7.93 -10.84
CA LEU A 588 10.66 -7.86 -10.39
C LEU A 588 10.20 -6.50 -9.86
N VAL A 589 8.87 -6.32 -9.83
CA VAL A 589 8.17 -5.32 -9.00
C VAL A 589 7.21 -6.05 -8.08
N ALA A 590 7.46 -5.94 -6.78
CA ALA A 590 6.72 -6.60 -5.72
C ALA A 590 5.47 -5.81 -5.32
N GLU A 591 4.40 -6.52 -4.95
CA GLU A 591 3.25 -5.93 -4.26
C GLU A 591 3.42 -6.04 -2.74
N MET A 592 3.23 -4.92 -2.05
CA MET A 592 3.19 -4.83 -0.59
C MET A 592 1.78 -4.43 -0.17
N ILE A 593 1.06 -5.30 0.54
CA ILE A 593 -0.23 -4.95 1.12
C ILE A 593 0.02 -4.20 2.42
N ILE A 594 -0.32 -2.91 2.46
CA ILE A 594 -0.18 -2.04 3.63
C ILE A 594 -1.50 -2.07 4.42
N GLU A 595 -1.41 -2.37 5.72
CA GLU A 595 -2.57 -2.40 6.62
C GLU A 595 -2.32 -1.57 7.86
N LYS A 596 -3.37 -0.93 8.38
CA LYS A 596 -3.32 -0.26 9.69
C LYS A 596 -3.01 -1.28 10.79
N ASN A 597 -2.15 -0.89 11.72
CA ASN A 597 -1.83 -1.67 12.91
C ASN A 597 -1.65 -0.72 14.10
N GLY A 598 -2.71 -0.58 14.91
CA GLY A 598 -2.79 0.49 15.91
C GLY A 598 -2.74 1.86 15.23
N SER A 599 -1.90 2.75 15.76
CA SER A 599 -1.59 4.04 15.13
C SER A 599 -0.60 3.96 13.97
N GLY A 600 0.07 2.82 13.78
CA GLY A 600 1.05 2.59 12.73
C GLY A 600 0.53 1.69 11.60
N PHE A 601 1.47 1.00 10.96
CA PHE A 601 1.20 0.11 9.83
C PHE A 601 1.90 -1.24 9.99
N ARG A 602 1.46 -2.21 9.21
CA ARG A 602 2.17 -3.46 8.90
C ARG A 602 2.08 -3.70 7.39
N ALA A 603 2.99 -4.50 6.86
CA ALA A 603 2.97 -4.88 5.45
C ALA A 603 3.13 -6.39 5.27
N SER A 604 2.52 -6.94 4.22
CA SER A 604 2.78 -8.31 3.76
C SER A 604 3.14 -8.32 2.26
N HIS A 605 3.98 -9.27 1.86
CA HIS A 605 4.39 -9.46 0.47
C HIS A 605 3.89 -10.82 -0.06
N PRO A 606 2.66 -10.88 -0.59
CA PRO A 606 2.08 -12.15 -1.05
C PRO A 606 2.52 -12.54 -2.47
N ARG A 607 2.78 -11.56 -3.35
CA ARG A 607 3.07 -11.77 -4.77
C ARG A 607 3.77 -10.57 -5.42
N ASN A 608 4.12 -10.72 -6.70
CA ASN A 608 4.63 -9.62 -7.54
C ASN A 608 3.55 -9.06 -8.46
N LEU A 609 3.64 -7.78 -8.78
CA LEU A 609 2.91 -7.17 -9.90
C LEU A 609 3.49 -7.64 -11.23
N ILE A 610 4.81 -7.79 -11.28
CA ILE A 610 5.53 -8.28 -12.45
C ILE A 610 6.82 -8.95 -12.02
N ALA A 611 7.16 -10.06 -12.67
CA ALA A 611 8.48 -10.66 -12.58
C ALA A 611 8.91 -11.19 -13.95
N SER A 612 10.22 -11.20 -14.23
CA SER A 612 10.77 -11.66 -15.51
C SER A 612 11.90 -12.65 -15.32
N ASP A 613 12.14 -13.46 -16.35
CA ASP A 613 13.34 -14.29 -16.45
C ASP A 613 14.37 -13.78 -17.48
N ASP A 614 14.10 -12.63 -18.10
CA ASP A 614 15.06 -11.85 -18.88
C ASP A 614 16.08 -11.23 -17.92
N GLU A 615 17.34 -11.67 -17.99
CA GLU A 615 18.42 -11.25 -17.09
C GLU A 615 18.74 -9.75 -17.16
N TRP A 616 18.19 -9.03 -18.14
CA TRP A 616 18.37 -7.59 -18.31
C TRP A 616 17.26 -6.76 -17.65
N PHE A 617 16.06 -7.32 -17.43
CA PHE A 617 14.95 -6.59 -16.82
C PHE A 617 15.32 -6.09 -15.43
N SER A 618 15.43 -4.77 -15.28
CA SER A 618 15.97 -4.08 -14.11
C SER A 618 15.08 -2.88 -13.77
N PRO A 619 13.84 -3.10 -13.28
CA PRO A 619 12.95 -2.02 -12.90
C PRO A 619 13.54 -1.23 -11.73
N VAL A 620 13.63 0.10 -11.87
CA VAL A 620 14.22 1.00 -10.86
C VAL A 620 13.20 1.98 -10.27
N GLN A 621 12.08 2.20 -10.96
CA GLN A 621 10.96 2.98 -10.45
C GLN A 621 9.65 2.41 -11.00
N ALA A 622 8.61 2.39 -10.15
CA ALA A 622 7.22 2.19 -10.55
C ALA A 622 6.39 3.35 -9.99
N GLU A 623 5.41 3.85 -10.74
CA GLU A 623 4.54 4.97 -10.33
C GLU A 623 3.13 4.84 -10.92
N VAL A 624 2.15 5.45 -10.26
CA VAL A 624 0.78 5.58 -10.79
C VAL A 624 0.75 6.73 -11.81
N GLY A 625 0.48 6.39 -13.07
CA GLY A 625 0.41 7.36 -14.16
C GLY A 625 -0.89 8.18 -14.17
N PRO A 626 -1.00 9.17 -15.07
CA PRO A 626 -2.18 10.03 -15.21
C PRO A 626 -3.45 9.26 -15.62
N ASP A 627 -3.29 8.09 -16.25
CA ASP A 627 -4.36 7.16 -16.63
C ASP A 627 -4.78 6.20 -15.50
N GLY A 628 -4.09 6.27 -14.36
CA GLY A 628 -4.33 5.40 -13.21
C GLY A 628 -3.77 3.98 -13.38
N HIS A 629 -2.96 3.73 -14.40
CA HIS A 629 -2.21 2.48 -14.54
C HIS A 629 -0.83 2.60 -13.87
N ILE A 630 -0.19 1.46 -13.59
CA ILE A 630 1.20 1.46 -13.10
C ILE A 630 2.15 1.54 -14.28
N TRP A 631 3.09 2.47 -14.20
CA TRP A 631 4.17 2.66 -15.15
C TRP A 631 5.47 2.22 -14.50
N ILE A 632 6.38 1.66 -15.30
CA ILE A 632 7.67 1.13 -14.84
C ILE A 632 8.80 1.72 -15.68
N ALA A 633 9.77 2.34 -15.02
CA ALA A 633 11.06 2.67 -15.61
C ALA A 633 11.99 1.47 -15.44
N ASP A 634 12.26 0.78 -16.54
CA ASP A 634 13.20 -0.33 -16.62
C ASP A 634 14.53 0.17 -17.16
N TRP A 635 15.57 0.13 -16.31
CA TRP A 635 16.92 0.50 -16.70
C TRP A 635 17.43 -0.43 -17.83
N TYR A 636 16.91 -1.66 -17.89
CA TYR A 636 17.28 -2.72 -18.84
C TYR A 636 18.80 -2.94 -18.94
N ASN A 637 19.39 -3.47 -17.88
CA ASN A 637 20.84 -3.62 -17.77
C ASN A 637 21.25 -4.99 -17.23
N TYR A 638 22.25 -5.59 -17.86
CA TYR A 638 22.85 -6.82 -17.35
C TYR A 638 23.58 -6.62 -16.00
N ILE A 639 24.23 -5.46 -15.81
CA ILE A 639 24.90 -5.07 -14.55
C ILE A 639 24.29 -3.79 -14.00
N ILE A 640 23.34 -3.94 -13.09
CA ILE A 640 22.72 -2.80 -12.38
C ILE A 640 23.44 -2.44 -11.07
N GLN A 641 24.04 -3.40 -10.38
CA GLN A 641 24.60 -3.20 -9.04
C GLN A 641 25.76 -2.19 -9.06
N HIS A 642 25.87 -1.36 -8.02
CA HIS A 642 26.94 -0.35 -7.96
C HIS A 642 28.35 -0.97 -7.85
N ASN A 643 28.51 -2.02 -7.05
CA ASN A 643 29.79 -2.72 -6.84
C ASN A 643 29.62 -4.23 -7.01
N ALA A 644 29.55 -4.71 -8.25
CA ALA A 644 29.47 -6.13 -8.56
C ALA A 644 30.79 -6.87 -8.25
N GLU A 645 30.71 -8.05 -7.62
CA GLU A 645 31.89 -8.82 -7.17
C GLU A 645 32.76 -9.38 -8.31
N SER A 646 32.18 -9.62 -9.48
CA SER A 646 32.84 -10.30 -10.60
C SER A 646 34.01 -9.52 -11.21
N ASP A 647 34.19 -8.25 -10.86
CA ASP A 647 35.23 -7.39 -11.43
C ASP A 647 35.71 -6.34 -10.40
N ARG A 648 36.18 -6.80 -9.23
CA ARG A 648 36.79 -5.92 -8.21
C ARG A 648 38.03 -5.21 -8.78
N GLN A 649 37.80 -4.03 -9.35
CA GLN A 649 38.83 -3.08 -9.78
C GLN A 649 38.97 -1.95 -8.75
N GLU A 650 39.93 -1.05 -8.97
CA GLU A 650 40.02 0.17 -8.17
C GLU A 650 38.72 0.99 -8.32
N PRO A 651 38.10 1.43 -7.21
CA PRO A 651 36.87 2.21 -7.26
C PRO A 651 37.13 3.56 -7.96
N THR A 652 36.13 3.99 -8.72
CA THR A 652 36.12 5.31 -9.37
C THR A 652 35.80 6.42 -8.35
N PRO A 653 35.91 7.71 -8.70
CA PRO A 653 35.60 8.82 -7.77
C PRO A 653 34.19 8.78 -7.16
N GLY A 654 33.24 8.10 -7.81
CA GLY A 654 31.88 7.88 -7.30
C GLY A 654 31.68 6.57 -6.52
N ASN A 655 32.76 5.92 -6.08
CA ASN A 655 32.83 4.64 -5.35
C ASN A 655 32.25 3.40 -6.06
N ALA A 656 32.09 3.48 -7.38
CA ALA A 656 31.71 2.34 -8.22
C ALA A 656 32.93 1.67 -8.84
N TYR A 657 32.90 0.34 -8.98
CA TYR A 657 33.86 -0.39 -9.81
C TYR A 657 33.63 -0.09 -11.30
N ALA A 658 34.73 0.13 -12.03
CA ALA A 658 34.71 0.14 -13.48
C ALA A 658 34.33 -1.27 -13.98
N ASN A 659 33.23 -1.38 -14.74
CA ASN A 659 32.77 -2.68 -15.23
C ASN A 659 32.34 -2.57 -16.71
N PRO A 660 33.03 -3.25 -17.64
CA PRO A 660 32.77 -3.15 -19.08
C PRO A 660 31.46 -3.82 -19.51
N LEU A 661 30.79 -4.56 -18.63
CA LEU A 661 29.50 -5.21 -18.90
C LEU A 661 28.30 -4.31 -18.61
N ARG A 662 28.49 -3.11 -18.02
CA ARG A 662 27.44 -2.11 -17.83
C ARG A 662 26.97 -1.58 -19.17
N ASP A 663 25.68 -1.69 -19.40
CA ASP A 663 25.04 -1.17 -20.60
C ASP A 663 24.77 0.33 -20.52
N ARG A 664 24.83 0.99 -21.68
CA ARG A 664 24.62 2.42 -21.90
C ARG A 664 23.87 2.69 -23.20
N GLN A 665 23.08 1.73 -23.66
CA GLN A 665 22.43 1.73 -24.97
C GLN A 665 20.96 1.33 -24.91
N HIS A 666 20.50 0.72 -23.82
CA HIS A 666 19.14 0.22 -23.68
C HIS A 666 18.41 0.88 -22.51
N GLY A 667 17.07 0.84 -22.54
CA GLY A 667 16.24 1.41 -21.49
C GLY A 667 14.79 1.50 -21.92
N ARG A 668 13.85 1.17 -21.03
CA ARG A 668 12.45 0.95 -21.41
C ARG A 668 11.47 1.55 -20.41
N ILE A 669 10.33 1.97 -20.93
CA ILE A 669 9.16 2.35 -20.14
C ILE A 669 8.04 1.37 -20.47
N TYR A 670 7.53 0.69 -19.45
CA TYR A 670 6.36 -0.17 -19.56
C TYR A 670 5.15 0.43 -18.85
N ARG A 671 3.96 0.06 -19.31
CA ARG A 671 2.69 0.29 -18.62
C ARG A 671 2.05 -1.07 -18.29
N ILE A 672 1.63 -1.24 -17.05
CA ILE A 672 0.84 -2.40 -16.60
C ILE A 672 -0.63 -2.00 -16.67
N VAL A 673 -1.35 -2.55 -17.64
CA VAL A 673 -2.74 -2.18 -17.91
C VAL A 673 -3.68 -3.20 -17.29
N TYR A 674 -4.64 -2.73 -16.51
CA TYR A 674 -5.76 -3.54 -16.05
C TYR A 674 -6.78 -3.70 -17.18
N GLU A 675 -7.07 -4.94 -17.58
CA GLU A 675 -7.95 -5.23 -18.72
C GLU A 675 -9.42 -4.88 -18.46
N GLY A 676 -9.83 -4.81 -17.19
CA GLY A 676 -11.19 -4.39 -16.82
C GLY A 676 -11.39 -2.87 -16.83
N ALA A 677 -10.33 -2.09 -17.05
CA ALA A 677 -10.43 -0.64 -17.11
C ALA A 677 -11.12 -0.17 -18.41
N GLY A 678 -11.94 0.87 -18.30
CA GLY A 678 -12.41 1.62 -19.47
C GLY A 678 -11.26 2.35 -20.18
N PRO A 679 -11.47 2.83 -21.40
CA PRO A 679 -10.46 3.65 -22.08
C PRO A 679 -10.15 4.90 -21.24
N ALA A 680 -8.87 5.20 -21.06
CA ALA A 680 -8.45 6.38 -20.31
C ALA A 680 -9.02 7.66 -20.91
N GLU A 681 -9.67 8.48 -20.08
CA GLU A 681 -10.19 9.77 -20.53
C GLU A 681 -9.06 10.78 -20.77
N ARG A 682 -9.21 11.62 -21.80
CA ARG A 682 -8.26 12.71 -22.03
C ARG A 682 -8.44 13.77 -20.94
N PHE A 683 -7.46 13.87 -20.07
CA PHE A 683 -7.43 14.87 -19.01
C PHE A 683 -6.20 15.79 -19.13
N THR A 684 -6.37 17.06 -18.78
CA THR A 684 -5.29 18.06 -18.73
C THR A 684 -5.70 19.23 -17.86
N LEU A 685 -4.74 19.79 -17.12
CA LEU A 685 -4.89 21.01 -16.33
C LEU A 685 -4.10 22.19 -16.90
N ALA A 686 -3.41 22.02 -18.04
CA ALA A 686 -2.75 23.14 -18.71
C ALA A 686 -3.76 24.22 -19.08
N GLY A 687 -3.54 25.44 -18.59
CA GLY A 687 -4.44 26.58 -18.78
C GLY A 687 -5.83 26.40 -18.16
N ALA A 688 -6.01 25.48 -17.20
CA ALA A 688 -7.29 25.26 -16.54
C ALA A 688 -7.75 26.50 -15.77
N ARG A 689 -9.06 26.78 -15.82
CA ARG A 689 -9.68 27.83 -15.00
C ARG A 689 -9.71 27.41 -13.52
N PRO A 690 -9.69 28.35 -12.56
CA PRO A 690 -9.72 28.06 -11.13
C PRO A 690 -10.82 27.07 -10.71
N GLN A 691 -12.02 27.18 -11.28
CA GLN A 691 -13.13 26.27 -10.96
C GLN A 691 -12.85 24.81 -11.34
N LYS A 692 -12.13 24.59 -12.47
CA LYS A 692 -11.73 23.24 -12.86
C LYS A 692 -10.66 22.69 -11.93
N LEU A 693 -9.71 23.52 -11.48
CA LEU A 693 -8.68 23.11 -10.53
C LEU A 693 -9.33 22.68 -9.21
N VAL A 694 -10.25 23.50 -8.65
CA VAL A 694 -10.98 23.17 -7.43
C VAL A 694 -11.77 21.87 -7.57
N SER A 695 -12.54 21.69 -8.66
CA SER A 695 -13.27 20.43 -8.85
C SER A 695 -12.34 19.21 -9.03
N THR A 696 -11.11 19.43 -9.50
CA THR A 696 -10.12 18.35 -9.69
C THR A 696 -9.50 17.93 -8.35
N LEU A 697 -9.64 18.69 -7.28
CA LEU A 697 -9.21 18.25 -5.93
C LEU A 697 -9.97 17.01 -5.45
N ALA A 698 -11.13 16.69 -6.04
CA ALA A 698 -11.89 15.46 -5.77
C ALA A 698 -11.69 14.37 -6.85
N HIS A 699 -10.70 14.50 -7.74
CA HIS A 699 -10.46 13.53 -8.81
C HIS A 699 -10.05 12.15 -8.25
N GLU A 700 -10.45 11.07 -8.93
CA GLU A 700 -10.18 9.68 -8.55
C GLU A 700 -8.69 9.28 -8.54
N ASN A 701 -7.83 10.10 -9.12
CA ASN A 701 -6.39 9.86 -9.25
C ASN A 701 -5.63 10.99 -8.58
N MET A 702 -4.82 10.63 -7.56
CA MET A 702 -4.03 11.57 -6.76
C MET A 702 -3.09 12.43 -7.59
N PHE A 703 -2.58 11.91 -8.70
CA PHE A 703 -1.77 12.67 -9.64
C PHE A 703 -2.44 14.00 -10.02
N TRP A 704 -3.69 13.93 -10.50
CA TRP A 704 -4.43 15.11 -10.93
C TRP A 704 -4.78 16.04 -9.77
N ARG A 705 -5.07 15.48 -8.58
CA ARG A 705 -5.34 16.27 -7.37
C ARG A 705 -4.12 17.07 -6.94
N LYS A 706 -2.94 16.44 -6.90
CA LYS A 706 -1.67 17.10 -6.55
C LYS A 706 -1.33 18.21 -7.54
N HIS A 707 -1.48 17.99 -8.85
CA HIS A 707 -1.28 19.06 -9.84
C HIS A 707 -2.28 20.20 -9.66
N ALA A 708 -3.55 19.90 -9.39
CA ALA A 708 -4.56 20.93 -9.16
C ALA A 708 -4.26 21.77 -7.92
N GLN A 709 -3.91 21.14 -6.79
CA GLN A 709 -3.48 21.81 -5.57
C GLN A 709 -2.26 22.68 -5.80
N ARG A 710 -1.19 22.12 -6.38
CA ARG A 710 0.04 22.85 -6.70
C ARG A 710 -0.25 24.10 -7.53
N ILE A 711 -1.02 23.97 -8.62
CA ILE A 711 -1.35 25.11 -9.50
C ILE A 711 -2.21 26.15 -8.76
N LEU A 712 -3.12 25.74 -7.87
CA LEU A 712 -3.90 26.66 -7.03
C LEU A 712 -3.00 27.47 -6.09
N VAL A 713 -2.05 26.81 -5.43
CA VAL A 713 -1.09 27.44 -4.51
C VAL A 713 -0.11 28.34 -5.25
N GLU A 714 0.48 27.87 -6.35
CA GLU A 714 1.37 28.66 -7.22
C GLU A 714 0.68 29.91 -7.79
N ARG A 715 -0.64 29.86 -7.98
CA ARG A 715 -1.42 31.04 -8.41
C ARG A 715 -1.45 32.12 -7.33
N GLY A 716 -1.46 31.75 -6.04
CA GLY A 716 -1.45 32.69 -4.91
C GLY A 716 -2.72 33.56 -4.76
N GLU A 717 -3.80 33.25 -5.48
CA GLU A 717 -5.05 34.03 -5.46
C GLU A 717 -6.10 33.36 -4.55
N THR A 718 -6.79 34.15 -3.74
CA THR A 718 -7.78 33.67 -2.75
C THR A 718 -9.23 33.65 -3.26
N ASP A 719 -9.43 33.84 -4.57
CA ASP A 719 -10.75 33.86 -5.24
C ASP A 719 -11.52 32.53 -5.18
N VAL A 720 -10.84 31.45 -4.76
CA VAL A 720 -11.36 30.09 -4.63
C VAL A 720 -11.67 29.66 -3.19
N VAL A 721 -11.35 30.48 -2.18
CA VAL A 721 -11.51 30.13 -0.76
C VAL A 721 -12.93 29.63 -0.43
N PRO A 722 -14.03 30.29 -0.88
CA PRO A 722 -15.37 29.80 -0.61
C PRO A 722 -15.62 28.38 -1.14
N GLN A 723 -15.13 28.07 -2.34
CA GLN A 723 -15.30 26.74 -2.94
C GLN A 723 -14.42 25.67 -2.28
N LEU A 724 -13.28 26.07 -1.70
CA LEU A 724 -12.46 25.16 -0.90
C LEU A 724 -13.14 24.84 0.44
N ILE A 725 -13.77 25.83 1.08
CA ILE A 725 -14.61 25.62 2.27
C ILE A 725 -15.77 24.68 1.96
N ASP A 726 -16.47 24.89 0.83
CA ASP A 726 -17.56 24.00 0.41
C ASP A 726 -17.11 22.52 0.27
N LEU A 727 -15.87 22.28 -0.19
CA LEU A 727 -15.30 20.92 -0.27
C LEU A 727 -15.01 20.33 1.11
N ILE A 728 -14.56 21.14 2.06
CA ILE A 728 -14.28 20.71 3.44
C ILE A 728 -15.58 20.34 4.16
N SER A 729 -16.66 21.08 3.91
CA SER A 729 -17.98 20.81 4.49
C SER A 729 -18.68 19.58 3.91
N ASP A 730 -18.22 19.00 2.80
CA ASP A 730 -18.78 17.75 2.28
C ASP A 730 -18.45 16.60 3.24
N ARG A 731 -19.49 15.99 3.81
CA ARG A 731 -19.38 14.87 4.77
C ARG A 731 -19.32 13.50 4.09
N SER A 732 -19.37 13.44 2.76
CA SER A 732 -19.34 12.19 2.00
C SER A 732 -17.99 11.49 2.13
N VAL A 733 -17.99 10.17 1.94
CA VAL A 733 -16.77 9.36 1.85
C VAL A 733 -16.88 8.42 0.66
N ASP A 734 -15.76 8.20 -0.02
CA ASP A 734 -15.66 7.22 -1.07
C ASP A 734 -15.68 5.79 -0.50
N GLU A 735 -15.63 4.82 -1.39
CA GLU A 735 -15.62 3.40 -1.04
C GLU A 735 -14.36 2.91 -0.31
N ALA A 736 -13.30 3.73 -0.28
CA ALA A 736 -12.11 3.53 0.54
C ALA A 736 -12.22 4.25 1.91
N GLY A 737 -13.34 4.93 2.18
CA GLY A 737 -13.57 5.68 3.42
C GLY A 737 -12.91 7.05 3.45
N LEU A 738 -12.49 7.57 2.29
CA LEU A 738 -11.76 8.83 2.16
C LEU A 738 -12.66 9.95 1.63
N ASN A 739 -12.36 11.19 2.04
CA ASN A 739 -12.78 12.38 1.30
C ASN A 739 -11.53 13.13 0.85
N THR A 740 -10.99 12.73 -0.31
CA THR A 740 -9.75 13.30 -0.85
C THR A 740 -9.95 14.77 -1.27
N GLY A 741 -11.16 15.16 -1.68
CA GLY A 741 -11.52 16.54 -1.97
C GLY A 741 -11.32 17.46 -0.76
N ALA A 742 -11.87 17.09 0.39
CA ALA A 742 -11.69 17.82 1.65
C ALA A 742 -10.22 17.88 2.09
N ILE A 743 -9.48 16.76 2.00
CA ILE A 743 -8.05 16.70 2.36
C ILE A 743 -7.24 17.69 1.51
N HIS A 744 -7.39 17.66 0.20
CA HIS A 744 -6.67 18.57 -0.69
C HIS A 744 -7.13 20.03 -0.54
N ALA A 745 -8.40 20.27 -0.19
CA ALA A 745 -8.89 21.62 0.09
C ALA A 745 -8.26 22.22 1.36
N LEU A 746 -8.14 21.45 2.44
CA LEU A 746 -7.43 21.85 3.67
C LEU A 746 -5.99 22.29 3.36
N TRP A 747 -5.26 21.45 2.62
CA TRP A 747 -3.88 21.74 2.25
C TRP A 747 -3.71 22.85 1.21
N THR A 748 -4.72 23.08 0.37
CA THR A 748 -4.74 24.23 -0.54
C THR A 748 -4.93 25.52 0.25
N LEU A 749 -5.83 25.56 1.23
CA LEU A 749 -6.01 26.71 2.13
C LEU A 749 -4.74 27.00 2.94
N HIS A 750 -4.09 25.94 3.44
CA HIS A 750 -2.77 26.05 4.09
C HIS A 750 -1.72 26.67 3.15
N GLY A 751 -1.58 26.17 1.91
CA GLY A 751 -0.64 26.71 0.93
C GLY A 751 -0.94 28.15 0.48
N LEU A 752 -2.18 28.61 0.61
CA LEU A 752 -2.59 30.00 0.37
C LEU A 752 -2.43 30.91 1.61
N GLY A 753 -1.84 30.40 2.70
CA GLY A 753 -1.66 31.12 3.97
C GLY A 753 -2.96 31.46 4.69
N GLN A 754 -4.08 30.81 4.35
CA GLN A 754 -5.39 31.06 4.97
C GLN A 754 -5.55 30.37 6.33
N LEU A 755 -4.59 29.51 6.71
CA LEU A 755 -4.55 28.78 7.97
C LEU A 755 -3.34 29.13 8.84
N ASP A 756 -2.60 30.21 8.51
CA ASP A 756 -1.44 30.68 9.29
C ASP A 756 -1.82 31.17 10.69
N ARG A 757 -3.10 31.47 10.92
CA ARG A 757 -3.64 32.03 12.15
C ARG A 757 -4.97 31.37 12.49
N ALA A 758 -5.26 31.29 13.79
CA ALA A 758 -6.51 30.76 14.31
C ALA A 758 -7.67 31.77 14.20
N GLU A 759 -7.93 32.27 12.99
CA GLU A 759 -8.97 33.26 12.73
C GLU A 759 -9.56 33.13 11.31
N GLY A 760 -10.84 33.48 11.15
CA GLY A 760 -11.52 33.58 9.87
C GLY A 760 -12.19 32.29 9.38
N GLU A 761 -12.94 32.42 8.28
CA GLU A 761 -13.80 31.36 7.74
C GLU A 761 -13.05 30.08 7.33
N ALA A 762 -11.79 30.21 6.88
CA ALA A 762 -10.96 29.06 6.54
C ALA A 762 -10.55 28.25 7.77
N TYR A 763 -10.16 28.93 8.86
CA TYR A 763 -9.85 28.28 10.14
C TYR A 763 -11.10 27.62 10.73
N GLU A 764 -12.24 28.30 10.73
CA GLU A 764 -13.52 27.74 11.21
C GLU A 764 -13.89 26.45 10.45
N ALA A 765 -13.73 26.45 9.12
CA ALA A 765 -13.96 25.25 8.31
C ALA A 765 -12.98 24.12 8.63
N ALA A 766 -11.69 24.42 8.84
CA ALA A 766 -10.70 23.43 9.23
C ALA A 766 -10.96 22.86 10.63
N ALA A 767 -11.39 23.68 11.58
CA ALA A 767 -11.81 23.24 12.92
C ALA A 767 -13.05 22.36 12.86
N GLU A 768 -14.07 22.71 12.06
CA GLU A 768 -15.26 21.87 11.88
C GLU A 768 -14.92 20.51 11.22
N ALA A 769 -13.90 20.47 10.37
CA ALA A 769 -13.39 19.24 9.75
C ALA A 769 -12.78 18.25 10.76
N LEU A 770 -12.45 18.70 11.99
CA LEU A 770 -12.05 17.81 13.09
C LEU A 770 -13.14 16.83 13.50
N GLN A 771 -14.39 17.04 13.09
CA GLN A 771 -15.49 16.10 13.32
C GLN A 771 -15.89 15.30 12.07
N HIS A 772 -15.12 15.40 10.97
CA HIS A 772 -15.47 14.78 9.69
C HIS A 772 -15.61 13.24 9.80
N PRO A 773 -16.53 12.56 9.05
CA PRO A 773 -16.73 11.11 9.19
C PRO A 773 -15.51 10.30 8.78
N SER A 774 -14.79 10.75 7.74
CA SER A 774 -13.49 10.18 7.35
C SER A 774 -12.40 10.53 8.38
N PRO A 775 -11.77 9.53 9.04
CA PRO A 775 -10.63 9.76 9.93
C PRO A 775 -9.46 10.46 9.24
N SER A 776 -9.26 10.20 7.95
CA SER A 776 -8.21 10.81 7.14
C SER A 776 -8.39 12.32 7.01
N VAL A 777 -9.64 12.82 6.93
CA VAL A 777 -9.91 14.27 6.96
C VAL A 777 -9.60 14.84 8.34
N ARG A 778 -10.06 14.20 9.43
CA ARG A 778 -9.76 14.66 10.81
C ARG A 778 -8.26 14.77 11.05
N LYS A 779 -7.52 13.72 10.67
CA LYS A 779 -6.04 13.69 10.72
C LYS A 779 -5.41 14.88 9.97
N ASN A 780 -5.84 15.13 8.74
CA ASN A 780 -5.27 16.23 7.94
C ASN A 780 -5.72 17.61 8.46
N ALA A 781 -6.93 17.73 9.01
CA ALA A 781 -7.40 18.93 9.69
C ALA A 781 -6.50 19.28 10.88
N VAL A 782 -6.19 18.30 11.74
CA VAL A 782 -5.20 18.48 12.83
C VAL A 782 -3.88 19.04 12.31
N GLN A 783 -3.37 18.51 11.20
CA GLN A 783 -2.04 18.85 10.67
C GLN A 783 -1.95 20.25 10.03
N VAL A 784 -3.08 20.83 9.59
CA VAL A 784 -3.11 22.18 9.00
C VAL A 784 -3.45 23.28 10.01
N LEU A 785 -3.89 22.93 11.22
CA LEU A 785 -4.18 23.93 12.25
C LEU A 785 -2.89 24.61 12.72
N PRO A 786 -2.90 25.95 12.90
CA PRO A 786 -1.73 26.68 13.35
C PRO A 786 -1.36 26.31 14.79
N ALA A 787 -0.08 26.46 15.16
CA ALA A 787 0.40 26.26 16.52
C ALA A 787 -0.07 27.42 17.45
N ALA A 788 -1.34 27.38 17.85
CA ALA A 788 -2.02 28.42 18.61
C ALA A 788 -2.79 27.82 19.80
N VAL A 789 -3.12 28.67 20.79
CA VAL A 789 -3.86 28.24 21.99
C VAL A 789 -5.26 27.77 21.61
N GLU A 790 -5.89 28.46 20.65
CA GLU A 790 -7.19 28.12 20.10
C GLU A 790 -7.17 26.71 19.50
N SER A 791 -6.15 26.37 18.69
CA SER A 791 -6.00 25.02 18.13
C SER A 791 -5.85 23.95 19.21
N VAL A 792 -5.12 24.24 20.30
CA VAL A 792 -5.03 23.32 21.45
C VAL A 792 -6.42 23.09 22.05
N THR A 793 -7.21 24.14 22.23
CA THR A 793 -8.59 24.04 22.73
C THR A 793 -9.45 23.20 21.79
N GLU A 794 -9.42 23.43 20.48
CA GLU A 794 -10.20 22.64 19.51
C GLU A 794 -9.85 21.14 19.56
N LEU A 795 -8.55 20.80 19.64
CA LEU A 795 -8.12 19.40 19.73
C LEU A 795 -8.64 18.70 20.99
N LEU A 796 -8.80 19.43 22.09
CA LEU A 796 -9.33 18.91 23.35
C LEU A 796 -10.86 18.85 23.37
N ASP A 797 -11.53 19.92 22.92
CA ASP A 797 -13.00 20.02 22.91
C ASP A 797 -13.65 18.98 21.99
N TYR A 798 -12.99 18.66 20.89
CA TYR A 798 -13.41 17.59 19.98
C TYR A 798 -12.81 16.22 20.31
N CYS A 799 -12.07 16.09 21.41
CA CYS A 799 -11.50 14.83 21.92
C CYS A 799 -10.54 14.11 20.95
N LEU A 800 -9.74 14.84 20.15
CA LEU A 800 -8.90 14.23 19.10
C LEU A 800 -7.76 13.37 19.66
N ILE A 801 -7.23 13.73 20.83
CA ILE A 801 -6.22 12.91 21.53
C ILE A 801 -6.76 11.55 22.00
N ASP A 802 -8.10 11.37 21.96
CA ASP A 802 -8.80 10.14 22.30
C ASP A 802 -9.73 9.65 21.17
N ASP A 803 -9.53 10.15 19.94
CA ASP A 803 -10.34 9.82 18.76
C ASP A 803 -10.48 8.29 18.55
N PRO A 804 -11.62 7.75 18.11
CA PRO A 804 -11.74 6.30 17.88
C PRO A 804 -10.71 5.73 16.87
N ASP A 805 -10.17 6.52 15.94
CA ASP A 805 -9.09 6.13 15.04
C ASP A 805 -7.72 6.51 15.63
N MET A 806 -6.87 5.50 15.84
CA MET A 806 -5.56 5.67 16.49
C MET A 806 -4.57 6.50 15.66
N GLN A 807 -4.75 6.63 14.33
CA GLN A 807 -3.93 7.51 13.51
C GLN A 807 -4.30 8.98 13.70
N VAL A 808 -5.58 9.26 13.96
CA VAL A 808 -6.03 10.61 14.34
C VAL A 808 -5.49 10.97 15.73
N ARG A 809 -5.55 10.03 16.70
CA ARG A 809 -4.92 10.22 18.02
C ARG A 809 -3.45 10.58 17.89
N LEU A 810 -2.68 9.78 17.13
CA LEU A 810 -1.25 10.02 16.95
C LEU A 810 -0.99 11.39 16.33
N ALA A 811 -1.74 11.78 15.29
CA ALA A 811 -1.60 13.09 14.67
C ALA A 811 -1.89 14.25 15.66
N ALA A 812 -2.93 14.12 16.48
CA ALA A 812 -3.28 15.11 17.51
C ALA A 812 -2.19 15.23 18.58
N ILE A 813 -1.66 14.10 19.06
CA ILE A 813 -0.58 14.07 20.05
C ILE A 813 0.71 14.66 19.48
N VAL A 814 1.05 14.35 18.23
CA VAL A 814 2.21 14.92 17.54
C VAL A 814 2.04 16.43 17.34
N ALA A 815 0.84 16.89 16.96
CA ALA A 815 0.56 18.32 16.83
C ALA A 815 0.70 19.06 18.16
N LEU A 816 0.22 18.48 19.27
CA LEU A 816 0.41 19.04 20.60
C LEU A 816 1.89 19.22 20.97
N ALA A 817 2.77 18.30 20.57
CA ALA A 817 4.21 18.45 20.79
C ALA A 817 4.84 19.69 20.11
N ASP A 818 4.15 20.28 19.13
CA ASP A 818 4.55 21.52 18.44
C ASP A 818 3.72 22.75 18.84
N MET A 819 2.74 22.58 19.72
CA MET A 819 1.84 23.64 20.14
C MET A 819 2.27 24.30 21.46
N PRO A 820 1.78 25.51 21.77
CA PRO A 820 2.07 26.17 23.04
C PRO A 820 1.69 25.33 24.27
N PRO A 821 2.48 25.38 25.37
CA PRO A 821 2.15 24.67 26.60
C PRO A 821 0.74 24.99 27.12
N SER A 822 0.07 23.96 27.61
CA SER A 822 -1.32 24.01 28.08
C SER A 822 -1.51 23.01 29.21
N HIS A 823 -2.12 23.47 30.30
CA HIS A 823 -2.38 22.62 31.46
C HIS A 823 -3.43 21.54 31.15
N ASP A 824 -4.48 21.90 30.39
CA ASP A 824 -5.55 20.97 30.03
C ASP A 824 -5.05 19.90 29.06
N ALA A 825 -4.17 20.28 28.11
CA ALA A 825 -3.52 19.34 27.22
C ALA A 825 -2.62 18.36 28.01
N GLY A 826 -1.85 18.87 28.98
CA GLY A 826 -1.03 18.04 29.85
C GLY A 826 -1.87 17.04 30.66
N ALA A 827 -2.98 17.48 31.24
CA ALA A 827 -3.90 16.61 31.97
C ALA A 827 -4.56 15.56 31.05
N GLY A 828 -4.97 15.97 29.85
CA GLY A 828 -5.51 15.09 28.81
C GLY A 828 -4.51 14.00 28.41
N LEU A 829 -3.25 14.37 28.18
CA LEU A 829 -2.16 13.45 27.85
C LEU A 829 -1.92 12.44 28.99
N PHE A 830 -1.96 12.87 30.25
CA PHE A 830 -1.85 11.93 31.38
C PHE A 830 -2.99 10.91 31.39
N ASN A 831 -4.23 11.36 31.15
CA ASN A 831 -5.40 10.49 31.14
C ASN A 831 -5.36 9.48 29.98
N ILE A 832 -5.02 9.92 28.77
CA ILE A 832 -4.98 9.03 27.59
C ILE A 832 -3.79 8.04 27.67
N LEU A 833 -2.65 8.45 28.22
CA LEU A 833 -1.51 7.56 28.47
C LEU A 833 -1.76 6.63 29.67
N GLY A 834 -2.79 6.86 30.47
CA GLY A 834 -3.24 5.90 31.48
C GLY A 834 -4.01 4.71 30.90
N LYS A 835 -4.43 4.76 29.62
CA LYS A 835 -5.22 3.71 28.98
C LYS A 835 -4.32 2.56 28.47
N PRO A 836 -4.65 1.28 28.78
CA PRO A 836 -3.83 0.14 28.36
C PRO A 836 -3.56 0.05 26.86
N GLU A 837 -4.56 0.37 26.02
CA GLU A 837 -4.44 0.31 24.57
C GLU A 837 -3.46 1.37 24.01
N ASN A 838 -3.39 2.55 24.62
CA ASN A 838 -2.48 3.62 24.22
C ASN A 838 -1.05 3.36 24.71
N LEU A 839 -0.88 2.75 25.90
CA LEU A 839 0.43 2.30 26.37
C LEU A 839 0.97 1.08 25.61
N ALA A 840 0.08 0.23 25.08
CA ALA A 840 0.48 -0.90 24.24
C ALA A 840 0.90 -0.45 22.83
N ASP A 841 0.38 0.68 22.34
CA ASP A 841 0.76 1.25 21.05
C ASP A 841 2.04 2.08 21.18
N ARG A 842 3.13 1.59 20.56
CA ARG A 842 4.44 2.21 20.62
C ARG A 842 4.43 3.69 20.24
N TRP A 843 3.76 4.05 19.14
CA TRP A 843 3.89 5.39 18.58
C TRP A 843 3.07 6.41 19.34
N ILE A 844 1.86 6.05 19.79
CA ILE A 844 1.06 6.90 20.69
C ILE A 844 1.83 7.15 21.99
N ARG A 845 2.43 6.11 22.55
CA ARG A 845 3.20 6.20 23.79
C ARG A 845 4.45 7.07 23.66
N GLU A 846 5.25 6.87 22.61
CA GLU A 846 6.43 7.70 22.35
C GLU A 846 6.04 9.15 22.09
N ALA A 847 5.13 9.42 21.14
CA ALA A 847 4.67 10.77 20.84
C ALA A 847 4.03 11.44 22.06
N GLY A 848 3.27 10.68 22.86
CA GLY A 848 2.62 11.16 24.07
C GLY A 848 3.61 11.56 25.15
N ALA A 849 4.71 10.83 25.32
CA ALA A 849 5.78 11.21 26.23
C ALA A 849 6.47 12.52 25.80
N LEU A 850 6.68 12.70 24.49
CA LEU A 850 7.26 13.92 23.92
C LEU A 850 6.31 15.12 24.10
N ALA A 851 5.03 14.96 23.78
CA ALA A 851 4.01 15.99 24.01
C ALA A 851 3.86 16.32 25.50
N ALA A 852 3.91 15.31 26.38
CA ALA A 852 3.83 15.51 27.83
C ALA A 852 5.00 16.35 28.37
N ALA A 853 6.18 16.29 27.74
CA ALA A 853 7.30 17.15 28.11
C ALA A 853 7.06 18.62 27.76
N VAL A 854 6.33 18.91 26.69
CA VAL A 854 5.92 20.27 26.31
C VAL A 854 4.79 20.77 27.22
N HIS A 855 3.84 19.89 27.56
CA HIS A 855 2.68 20.18 28.43
C HIS A 855 2.91 19.74 29.89
N ASN A 856 4.15 19.84 30.36
CA ASN A 856 4.65 19.20 31.59
C ASN A 856 3.90 19.59 32.87
N VAL A 857 3.60 20.88 33.10
CA VAL A 857 2.96 21.33 34.35
C VAL A 857 1.57 20.71 34.53
N GLY A 858 0.75 20.68 33.48
CA GLY A 858 -0.56 20.04 33.51
C GLY A 858 -0.48 18.53 33.69
N PHE A 859 0.47 17.90 32.98
CA PHE A 859 0.71 16.46 33.05
C PHE A 859 1.13 16.01 34.46
N LEU A 860 2.10 16.70 35.06
CA LEU A 860 2.59 16.40 36.41
C LEU A 860 1.55 16.72 37.49
N ALA A 861 0.71 17.76 37.30
CA ALA A 861 -0.39 18.04 38.22
C ALA A 861 -1.45 16.93 38.22
N ALA A 862 -1.79 16.38 37.04
CA ALA A 862 -2.68 15.23 36.94
C ALA A 862 -2.07 13.96 37.56
N ALA A 863 -0.75 13.76 37.37
CA ALA A 863 -0.02 12.66 38.00
C ALA A 863 0.00 12.76 39.53
N ASP A 864 0.21 13.96 40.09
CA ASP A 864 0.16 14.21 41.53
C ASP A 864 -1.23 13.93 42.10
N ALA A 865 -2.28 14.43 41.43
CA ALA A 865 -3.67 14.16 41.80
C ALA A 865 -4.00 12.66 41.80
N ALA A 866 -3.39 11.88 40.91
CA ALA A 866 -3.52 10.43 40.84
C ALA A 866 -2.59 9.66 41.80
N GLY A 867 -1.74 10.35 42.58
CA GLY A 867 -0.77 9.74 43.48
C GLY A 867 0.35 8.97 42.75
N LYS A 868 0.73 9.43 41.55
CA LYS A 868 1.70 8.78 40.65
C LYS A 868 3.05 9.51 40.57
N LEU A 869 3.24 10.59 41.34
CA LEU A 869 4.56 11.21 41.45
C LEU A 869 5.56 10.28 42.18
N PRO A 870 6.81 10.21 41.72
CA PRO A 870 7.84 9.41 42.38
C PRO A 870 8.20 9.96 43.77
N ASP A 871 8.54 9.06 44.70
CA ASP A 871 8.95 9.43 46.05
C ASP A 871 10.23 10.30 46.04
N PRO A 872 10.32 11.36 46.86
CA PRO A 872 11.53 12.19 46.96
C PRO A 872 12.76 11.36 47.35
N GLY A 873 13.65 11.11 46.38
CA GLY A 873 14.91 10.37 46.59
C GLY A 873 14.94 8.93 46.05
N SER A 874 13.92 8.46 45.31
CA SER A 874 14.02 7.19 44.58
C SER A 874 15.11 7.26 43.50
N THR A 875 16.08 6.36 43.54
CA THR A 875 17.10 6.26 42.48
C THR A 875 16.53 5.59 41.24
N ALA A 876 16.50 6.35 40.14
CA ALA A 876 16.38 5.99 38.74
C ALA A 876 16.72 4.53 38.39
N SER A 877 15.74 3.62 38.44
CA SER A 877 15.90 2.29 37.83
C SER A 877 14.88 1.97 36.73
N GLU A 878 13.86 2.81 36.51
CA GLU A 878 12.88 2.62 35.43
C GLU A 878 12.45 3.96 34.80
N HIS A 879 13.39 4.70 34.20
CA HIS A 879 13.04 5.77 33.24
C HIS A 879 12.74 5.12 31.88
N THR A 880 11.68 4.32 31.81
CA THR A 880 11.23 3.73 30.55
C THR A 880 9.89 4.33 30.17
N ALA A 881 9.67 4.62 28.90
CA ALA A 881 8.36 5.05 28.41
C ALA A 881 7.33 3.90 28.38
N GLU A 882 7.64 2.75 28.97
CA GLU A 882 6.79 1.54 28.95
C GLU A 882 5.63 1.60 29.97
N THR A 883 5.72 2.48 30.98
CA THR A 883 4.68 2.66 32.00
C THR A 883 4.35 4.14 32.19
N ILE A 884 3.15 4.43 32.69
CA ILE A 884 2.76 5.82 32.98
C ILE A 884 3.65 6.43 34.08
N GLU A 885 4.02 5.68 35.10
CA GLU A 885 4.96 6.12 36.14
C GLU A 885 6.35 6.41 35.56
N GLY A 886 6.81 5.60 34.61
CA GLY A 886 8.07 5.82 33.91
C GLY A 886 8.05 7.11 33.08
N ILE A 887 6.95 7.39 32.37
CA ILE A 887 6.76 8.64 31.63
C ILE A 887 6.70 9.85 32.59
N VAL A 888 6.01 9.74 33.73
CA VAL A 888 5.99 10.80 34.77
C VAL A 888 7.39 11.08 35.29
N ALA A 889 8.16 10.04 35.60
CA ALA A 889 9.54 10.19 36.07
C ALA A 889 10.45 10.80 35.01
N MET A 890 10.23 10.48 33.73
CA MET A 890 10.88 11.12 32.59
C MET A 890 10.54 12.61 32.58
N VAL A 891 9.28 13.00 32.36
CA VAL A 891 8.85 14.42 32.27
C VAL A 891 9.36 15.27 33.44
N LEU A 892 9.30 14.72 34.66
CA LEU A 892 9.81 15.38 35.87
C LEU A 892 11.32 15.67 35.83
N SER A 893 12.11 14.82 35.18
CA SER A 893 13.56 14.98 35.13
C SER A 893 14.06 15.98 34.08
N GLU A 894 13.27 16.31 33.04
CA GLU A 894 13.61 17.39 32.10
C GLU A 894 13.33 18.77 32.67
N ASP A 895 12.26 18.91 33.45
CA ASP A 895 11.94 20.16 34.14
C ASP A 895 11.59 19.90 35.61
N PRO A 896 12.60 19.73 36.48
CA PRO A 896 12.38 19.55 37.91
C PRO A 896 11.68 20.75 38.58
N ASP A 897 11.80 21.95 37.97
CA ASP A 897 11.21 23.18 38.49
C ASP A 897 9.70 23.25 38.20
N ALA A 898 9.17 22.45 37.26
CA ALA A 898 7.73 22.31 37.00
C ALA A 898 6.95 21.89 38.25
N VAL A 899 7.54 21.11 39.16
CA VAL A 899 6.91 20.69 40.43
C VAL A 899 6.55 21.87 41.32
N ALA A 900 7.37 22.92 41.32
CA ALA A 900 7.08 24.13 42.09
C ALA A 900 5.84 24.86 41.56
N GLN A 901 5.47 24.63 40.30
CA GLN A 901 4.32 25.23 39.63
C GLN A 901 3.06 24.36 39.78
N ILE A 902 3.20 23.06 40.08
CA ILE A 902 2.06 22.15 40.34
C ILE A 902 1.16 22.72 41.43
N GLY A 903 1.69 23.28 42.52
CA GLY A 903 0.87 23.82 43.62
C GLY A 903 -0.04 25.01 43.22
N GLN A 904 0.28 25.73 42.14
CA GLN A 904 -0.56 26.80 41.58
C GLN A 904 -1.61 26.26 40.59
N VAL A 905 -1.30 25.12 39.95
CA VAL A 905 -2.08 24.50 38.88
C VAL A 905 -3.00 23.38 39.41
N ALA A 906 -2.64 22.70 40.51
CA ALA A 906 -3.46 21.72 41.21
C ALA A 906 -4.76 22.31 41.81
N ALA A 907 -4.85 23.65 41.89
CA ALA A 907 -6.08 24.36 42.21
C ALA A 907 -7.00 24.59 40.99
N ALA A 908 -6.47 24.44 39.77
CA ALA A 908 -7.14 24.70 38.48
C ALA A 908 -7.28 23.44 37.58
N VAL A 909 -6.44 22.41 37.76
CA VAL A 909 -6.41 21.14 37.02
C VAL A 909 -7.02 20.00 37.85
N LEU A 910 -7.97 20.35 38.70
CA LEU A 910 -8.94 19.36 39.13
C LEU A 910 -9.83 19.05 37.90
N PRO A 911 -10.30 17.80 37.71
CA PRO A 911 -11.48 17.60 36.87
C PRO A 911 -12.48 18.68 37.28
N PRO A 912 -13.03 19.44 36.31
CA PRO A 912 -13.64 20.75 36.55
C PRO A 912 -14.37 20.69 37.87
N ALA A 913 -13.89 21.47 38.86
CA ALA A 913 -14.26 21.28 40.26
C ALA A 913 -15.74 20.97 40.29
N VAL A 914 -16.08 19.72 40.61
CA VAL A 914 -17.47 19.28 40.46
C VAL A 914 -18.24 20.11 41.46
N ASP A 915 -18.90 21.14 40.95
CA ASP A 915 -19.62 22.13 41.74
C ASP A 915 -20.75 21.42 42.49
N MET A 916 -21.22 20.30 41.93
CA MET A 916 -22.28 19.47 42.48
C MET A 916 -22.16 18.01 42.04
N VAL A 917 -22.16 17.09 43.01
CA VAL A 917 -22.31 15.64 42.77
C VAL A 917 -23.77 15.26 43.00
N LEU A 918 -24.37 14.58 42.02
CA LEU A 918 -25.72 14.05 42.05
C LEU A 918 -25.66 12.52 42.00
N GLN A 919 -26.42 11.86 42.86
CA GLN A 919 -26.66 10.42 42.74
C GLN A 919 -27.96 10.23 41.99
N MET A 920 -27.94 9.42 40.93
CA MET A 920 -29.15 9.09 40.17
C MET A 920 -29.20 7.59 39.94
N GLY A 921 -30.29 6.97 40.33
CA GLY A 921 -30.55 5.55 40.14
C GLY A 921 -31.73 5.30 39.21
N VAL A 922 -32.04 4.02 39.02
CA VAL A 922 -33.25 3.56 38.34
C VAL A 922 -34.17 2.89 39.36
N ILE A 923 -35.44 3.27 39.40
CA ILE A 923 -36.41 2.62 40.28
C ILE A 923 -36.67 1.21 39.74
N GLU A 924 -36.29 0.20 40.53
CA GLU A 924 -36.35 -1.22 40.16
C GLU A 924 -37.75 -1.61 39.64
N ASN A 925 -37.81 -2.18 38.43
CA ASN A 925 -39.02 -2.62 37.73
C ASN A 925 -40.05 -1.52 37.39
N GLU A 926 -39.68 -0.23 37.46
CA GLU A 926 -40.60 0.87 37.10
C GLU A 926 -40.25 1.57 35.78
N MET A 927 -39.08 1.33 35.19
CA MET A 927 -38.57 2.06 34.00
C MET A 927 -38.62 3.58 34.21
N ARG A 928 -38.09 4.03 35.35
CA ARG A 928 -38.05 5.44 35.75
C ARG A 928 -36.75 5.74 36.46
N PHE A 929 -36.21 6.93 36.24
CA PHE A 929 -35.17 7.47 37.12
C PHE A 929 -35.75 7.71 38.51
N ASP A 930 -34.93 7.57 39.55
CA ASP A 930 -35.32 7.91 40.93
C ASP A 930 -35.42 9.43 41.18
N LEU A 931 -34.97 10.23 40.21
CA LEU A 931 -35.13 11.67 40.14
C LEU A 931 -36.00 12.05 38.94
N GLU A 932 -37.08 12.81 39.19
CA GLU A 932 -37.92 13.41 38.15
C GLU A 932 -37.43 14.82 37.75
N GLU A 933 -36.75 15.50 38.67
CA GLU A 933 -36.27 16.87 38.52
C GLU A 933 -34.88 17.00 39.16
N LEU A 934 -33.95 17.68 38.48
CA LEU A 934 -32.66 18.07 39.05
C LEU A 934 -32.40 19.55 38.79
N ARG A 935 -31.98 20.29 39.83
CA ARG A 935 -31.75 21.74 39.76
C ARG A 935 -30.26 22.05 39.82
N VAL A 936 -29.78 22.82 38.86
CA VAL A 936 -28.37 23.16 38.66
C VAL A 936 -28.23 24.62 38.25
N ARG A 937 -27.06 25.22 38.45
CA ARG A 937 -26.78 26.59 38.00
C ARG A 937 -26.17 26.60 36.61
N ALA A 938 -26.52 27.61 35.81
CA ALA A 938 -25.90 27.83 34.52
C ALA A 938 -24.36 27.89 34.61
N GLY A 939 -23.69 27.19 33.68
CA GLY A 939 -22.22 27.21 33.56
C GLY A 939 -21.44 26.43 34.62
N GLN A 940 -22.10 25.81 35.60
CA GLN A 940 -21.45 24.98 36.64
C GLN A 940 -21.12 23.58 36.09
N THR A 941 -20.09 22.92 36.60
CA THR A 941 -19.77 21.53 36.22
C THR A 941 -20.34 20.55 37.25
N ILE A 942 -21.10 19.56 36.78
CA ILE A 942 -21.72 18.57 37.67
C ILE A 942 -21.25 17.14 37.35
N ARG A 943 -21.28 16.28 38.36
CA ARG A 943 -21.09 14.83 38.21
C ARG A 943 -22.38 14.11 38.59
N ILE A 944 -22.93 13.34 37.66
CA ILE A 944 -24.03 12.41 37.93
C ILE A 944 -23.43 11.02 38.07
N ASP A 945 -23.45 10.49 39.28
CA ASP A 945 -23.14 9.10 39.57
C ASP A 945 -24.41 8.28 39.25
N PHE A 946 -24.48 7.81 38.00
CA PHE A 946 -25.63 7.05 37.50
C PHE A 946 -25.44 5.56 37.81
N VAL A 947 -26.40 4.95 38.51
CA VAL A 947 -26.36 3.54 38.89
C VAL A 947 -27.59 2.83 38.32
N ASN A 948 -27.35 1.78 37.52
CA ASN A 948 -28.44 0.95 37.04
C ASN A 948 -28.82 -0.10 38.08
N THR A 949 -29.78 0.22 38.93
CA THR A 949 -30.33 -0.70 39.95
C THR A 949 -31.46 -1.60 39.44
N ASP A 950 -31.82 -1.51 38.16
CA ASP A 950 -32.91 -2.29 37.56
C ASP A 950 -32.41 -3.63 37.01
N ASN A 951 -33.33 -4.55 36.69
CA ASN A 951 -33.03 -5.86 36.11
C ASN A 951 -32.89 -5.82 34.57
N MET A 952 -32.81 -4.64 33.98
CA MET A 952 -32.63 -4.43 32.54
C MET A 952 -31.60 -3.33 32.28
N GLU A 953 -30.99 -3.33 31.10
CA GLU A 953 -30.02 -2.30 30.68
C GLU A 953 -30.69 -0.91 30.69
N HIS A 954 -29.93 0.15 31.01
CA HIS A 954 -30.39 1.55 30.92
C HIS A 954 -29.22 2.49 30.58
N ASN A 955 -29.52 3.60 29.91
CA ASN A 955 -28.58 4.71 29.71
C ASN A 955 -29.22 6.04 30.17
N LEU A 956 -28.41 7.09 30.27
CA LEU A 956 -28.84 8.44 30.62
C LEU A 956 -28.27 9.43 29.61
N LEU A 957 -29.14 10.22 28.98
CA LEU A 957 -28.77 11.31 28.09
C LEU A 957 -29.33 12.63 28.62
N ILE A 958 -28.56 13.71 28.50
CA ILE A 958 -28.98 15.10 28.72
C ILE A 958 -29.22 15.76 27.37
N LEU A 959 -30.35 16.42 27.19
CA LEU A 959 -30.80 16.94 25.89
C LEU A 959 -31.01 18.46 25.89
N ASN A 960 -30.93 19.06 24.71
CA ASN A 960 -31.32 20.45 24.46
C ASN A 960 -32.82 20.69 24.74
N PRO A 961 -33.24 21.90 25.15
CA PRO A 961 -34.64 22.20 25.47
C PRO A 961 -35.58 21.92 24.28
N GLY A 962 -36.71 21.27 24.55
CA GLY A 962 -37.73 20.98 23.53
C GLY A 962 -37.44 19.81 22.58
N THR A 963 -36.31 19.10 22.75
CA THR A 963 -35.86 18.05 21.80
C THR A 963 -36.22 16.61 22.19
N LEU A 964 -36.85 16.39 23.36
CA LEU A 964 -37.14 15.05 23.89
C LEU A 964 -37.87 14.14 22.88
N ALA A 965 -38.90 14.64 22.21
CA ALA A 965 -39.68 13.85 21.26
C ALA A 965 -38.91 13.52 19.97
N GLU A 966 -38.00 14.39 19.57
CA GLU A 966 -37.13 14.18 18.41
C GLU A 966 -36.13 13.08 18.70
N VAL A 967 -35.38 13.22 19.80
CA VAL A 967 -34.36 12.24 20.22
C VAL A 967 -35.00 10.90 20.54
N GLY A 968 -36.19 10.90 21.17
CA GLY A 968 -36.97 9.69 21.40
C GLY A 968 -37.37 8.94 20.13
N ARG A 969 -37.76 9.66 19.06
CA ARG A 969 -38.05 9.05 17.77
C ARG A 969 -36.80 8.43 17.14
N LEU A 970 -35.66 9.14 17.19
CA LEU A 970 -34.38 8.60 16.70
C LEU A 970 -33.96 7.35 17.48
N ALA A 971 -34.16 7.36 18.79
CA ALA A 971 -33.92 6.20 19.65
C ALA A 971 -34.79 4.99 19.24
N ASP A 972 -36.07 5.20 18.95
CA ASP A 972 -36.94 4.11 18.47
C ASP A 972 -36.49 3.55 17.11
N GLU A 973 -36.01 4.41 16.19
CA GLU A 973 -35.50 3.99 14.87
C GLU A 973 -34.25 3.09 14.99
N MET A 974 -33.47 3.26 16.07
CA MET A 974 -32.26 2.46 16.33
C MET A 974 -32.55 0.99 16.68
N ILE A 975 -33.80 0.60 16.98
CA ILE A 975 -34.13 -0.82 17.25
C ILE A 975 -33.92 -1.72 16.02
N THR A 976 -34.05 -1.15 14.82
CA THR A 976 -33.89 -1.86 13.54
C THR A 976 -32.58 -1.54 12.83
N ALA A 977 -31.75 -0.66 13.39
CA ALA A 977 -30.48 -0.26 12.80
C ALA A 977 -29.41 -1.33 13.08
N PRO A 978 -28.60 -1.76 12.09
CA PRO A 978 -27.56 -2.78 12.28
C PRO A 978 -26.51 -2.41 13.34
N ASP A 979 -26.29 -1.11 13.55
CA ASP A 979 -25.34 -0.49 14.48
C ASP A 979 -25.99 0.03 15.77
N GLY A 980 -27.31 -0.10 15.93
CA GLY A 980 -28.05 0.52 17.05
C GLY A 980 -27.54 0.10 18.43
N ARG A 981 -27.20 -1.19 18.58
CA ARG A 981 -26.58 -1.74 19.80
C ARG A 981 -25.11 -1.35 19.95
N GLN A 982 -24.34 -1.28 18.86
CA GLN A 982 -22.93 -0.85 18.90
C GLN A 982 -22.81 0.61 19.34
N ARG A 983 -23.81 1.42 19.02
CA ARG A 983 -23.93 2.82 19.44
C ARG A 983 -24.60 3.00 20.81
N MET A 984 -24.81 1.90 21.54
CA MET A 984 -25.37 1.92 22.90
C MET A 984 -26.72 2.66 22.98
N TYR A 985 -27.49 2.61 21.89
CA TYR A 985 -28.73 3.36 21.69
C TYR A 985 -28.64 4.87 21.92
N VAL A 986 -27.47 5.48 21.71
CA VAL A 986 -27.28 6.94 21.73
C VAL A 986 -27.50 7.49 20.30
N PRO A 987 -28.58 8.27 20.06
CA PRO A 987 -28.81 8.87 18.75
C PRO A 987 -27.72 9.89 18.39
N ASN A 988 -27.27 9.87 17.14
CA ASN A 988 -26.33 10.87 16.61
C ASN A 988 -27.14 12.13 16.28
N SER A 989 -27.29 13.00 17.27
CA SER A 989 -28.08 14.22 17.16
C SER A 989 -27.40 15.35 17.94
N PRO A 990 -27.31 16.57 17.36
CA PRO A 990 -26.81 17.75 18.09
C PRO A 990 -27.73 18.14 19.26
N ALA A 991 -28.89 17.51 19.39
CA ALA A 991 -29.76 17.66 20.55
C ALA A 991 -29.22 16.95 21.81
N VAL A 992 -28.27 16.02 21.70
CA VAL A 992 -27.68 15.31 22.84
C VAL A 992 -26.48 16.11 23.36
N LEU A 993 -26.57 16.59 24.60
CA LEU A 993 -25.54 17.39 25.26
C LEU A 993 -24.51 16.54 26.02
N ALA A 994 -24.97 15.42 26.61
CA ALA A 994 -24.13 14.49 27.34
C ALA A 994 -24.81 13.12 27.40
N SER A 995 -24.05 12.03 27.51
CA SER A 995 -24.61 10.68 27.58
C SER A 995 -23.73 9.71 28.36
N THR A 996 -24.35 8.73 29.02
CA THR A 996 -23.66 7.53 29.50
C THR A 996 -23.62 6.44 28.42
N PRO A 997 -22.71 5.46 28.51
CA PRO A 997 -22.91 4.19 27.83
C PRO A 997 -24.17 3.48 28.34
N LEU A 998 -24.57 2.42 27.63
CA LEU A 998 -25.58 1.47 28.07
C LEU A 998 -25.01 0.65 29.24
N LEU A 999 -25.65 0.74 30.41
CA LEU A 999 -25.20 0.06 31.63
C LEU A 999 -25.99 -1.21 31.88
N ASP A 1000 -25.30 -2.31 32.16
CA ASP A 1000 -25.90 -3.57 32.61
C ASP A 1000 -26.46 -3.45 34.04
N PRO A 1001 -27.36 -4.37 34.47
CA PRO A 1001 -27.84 -4.44 35.85
C PRO A 1001 -26.71 -4.47 36.88
N GLY A 1002 -26.72 -3.51 37.81
CA GLY A 1002 -25.73 -3.36 38.88
C GLY A 1002 -24.49 -2.54 38.50
N GLU A 1003 -24.37 -2.10 37.25
CA GLU A 1003 -23.28 -1.22 36.81
C GLU A 1003 -23.52 0.25 37.20
N SER A 1004 -22.44 1.01 37.24
CA SER A 1004 -22.47 2.43 37.54
C SER A 1004 -21.51 3.21 36.64
N TYR A 1005 -21.85 4.44 36.34
CA TYR A 1005 -21.05 5.34 35.51
C TYR A 1005 -21.06 6.76 36.07
N GLN A 1006 -19.92 7.44 35.99
CA GLN A 1006 -19.77 8.82 36.44
C GLN A 1006 -19.85 9.75 35.22
N LEU A 1007 -21.00 10.38 35.00
CA LEU A 1007 -21.19 11.36 33.93
C LEU A 1007 -20.77 12.75 34.43
N ILE A 1008 -19.65 13.27 33.95
CA ILE A 1008 -19.20 14.65 34.21
C ILE A 1008 -19.55 15.50 33.00
N PHE A 1009 -20.29 16.59 33.19
CA PHE A 1009 -20.57 17.53 32.12
C PHE A 1009 -20.73 18.96 32.65
N ARG A 1010 -20.40 19.94 31.80
CA ARG A 1010 -20.62 21.36 32.08
C ARG A 1010 -22.06 21.73 31.75
N VAL A 1011 -22.79 22.24 32.73
CA VAL A 1011 -24.16 22.69 32.55
C VAL A 1011 -24.18 23.87 31.58
N PRO A 1012 -25.11 23.90 30.60
CA PRO A 1012 -25.23 25.01 29.65
C PRO A 1012 -25.33 26.38 30.34
N ASP A 1013 -24.80 27.42 29.68
CA ASP A 1013 -24.83 28.79 30.20
C ASP A 1013 -26.22 29.44 30.07
N GLU A 1014 -27.13 28.86 29.27
CA GLU A 1014 -28.50 29.35 29.10
C GLU A 1014 -29.46 28.72 30.13
N PRO A 1015 -30.10 29.52 31.01
CA PRO A 1015 -31.14 29.04 31.90
C PRO A 1015 -32.32 28.45 31.12
N GLY A 1016 -32.87 27.32 31.59
CA GLY A 1016 -33.92 26.62 30.88
C GLY A 1016 -34.22 25.23 31.43
N GLU A 1017 -35.17 24.55 30.78
CA GLU A 1017 -35.55 23.18 31.09
C GLU A 1017 -34.93 22.22 30.06
N TYR A 1018 -33.96 21.43 30.51
CA TYR A 1018 -33.20 20.48 29.72
C TYR A 1018 -33.68 19.06 30.04
N PRO A 1019 -34.29 18.33 29.09
CA PRO A 1019 -34.74 16.98 29.35
C PRO A 1019 -33.56 16.04 29.60
N PHE A 1020 -33.72 15.09 30.53
CA PHE A 1020 -32.85 13.92 30.59
C PHE A 1020 -33.66 12.64 30.39
N VAL A 1021 -33.08 11.64 29.73
CA VAL A 1021 -33.85 10.52 29.18
C VAL A 1021 -33.03 9.23 29.04
N CYS A 1022 -33.70 8.08 29.16
CA CYS A 1022 -33.18 6.79 28.70
C CYS A 1022 -33.62 6.54 27.25
N THR A 1023 -32.66 6.30 26.36
CA THR A 1023 -32.88 6.13 24.92
C THR A 1023 -32.81 4.68 24.45
N ILE A 1024 -32.91 3.71 25.35
CA ILE A 1024 -33.28 2.37 24.91
C ILE A 1024 -34.62 2.45 24.19
N PRO A 1025 -34.76 1.86 23.00
CA PRO A 1025 -35.99 1.96 22.20
C PRO A 1025 -37.24 1.68 23.03
N GLY A 1026 -38.20 2.61 23.04
CA GLY A 1026 -39.39 2.54 23.88
C GLY A 1026 -39.32 3.25 25.25
N HIS A 1027 -38.16 3.28 25.91
CA HIS A 1027 -38.02 3.74 27.31
C HIS A 1027 -38.29 5.24 27.46
N TRP A 1028 -37.85 6.05 26.50
CA TRP A 1028 -37.89 7.51 26.55
C TRP A 1028 -39.28 8.10 26.81
N ARG A 1029 -40.37 7.37 26.53
CA ARG A 1029 -41.76 7.80 26.74
C ARG A 1029 -42.14 7.91 28.23
N ILE A 1030 -41.46 7.15 29.08
CA ILE A 1030 -41.79 7.01 30.51
C ILE A 1030 -40.56 7.24 31.41
N MET A 1031 -39.36 6.98 30.90
CA MET A 1031 -38.09 7.12 31.61
C MET A 1031 -37.39 8.41 31.20
N ASN A 1032 -37.94 9.53 31.65
CA ASN A 1032 -37.38 10.87 31.44
C ASN A 1032 -37.65 11.76 32.66
N GLY A 1033 -36.92 12.86 32.75
CA GLY A 1033 -37.12 13.92 33.73
C GLY A 1033 -36.58 15.25 33.21
N ILE A 1034 -36.56 16.27 34.07
CA ILE A 1034 -36.15 17.63 33.69
C ILE A 1034 -34.99 18.11 34.55
N MET A 1035 -33.92 18.54 33.90
CA MET A 1035 -32.89 19.38 34.49
C MET A 1035 -33.27 20.85 34.35
N ILE A 1036 -33.46 21.53 35.48
CA ILE A 1036 -33.71 22.96 35.54
C ILE A 1036 -32.38 23.67 35.76
N VAL A 1037 -31.98 24.47 34.76
CA VAL A 1037 -30.80 25.32 34.80
C VAL A 1037 -31.24 26.72 35.23
N GLU A 1038 -30.75 27.17 36.39
CA GLU A 1038 -31.07 28.46 37.03
C GLU A 1038 -29.98 29.53 36.86
#